data_AF-A0A830EQB0-F1
#
_entry.id   AF-A0A830EQB0-F1
#
_cell.length_a   1.000
_cell.length_b   1.000
_cell.length_c   1.000
_cell.angle_alpha   90.00
_cell.angle_beta   90.00
_cell.angle_gamma   90.00
#
_symmetry.space_group_name_H-M   'P 1'
#
loop_
_entity.id
_entity.type
_entity.pdbx_description
1 polymer ?
#
loop_
_entity_poly.entity_id
_entity_poly.type
_entity_poly.pdbx_seq_one_letter_code
_entity_poly.pdbx_strand_id
1 'polypeptide(L)'
;MNSEVDTSILNSVNIKRFTKTVLENYGAEVDESNSAKWQVTFPRELANRLDRENGTLVFDPADRELGAGDLLVQPGTRVFSALLDLVEQPGTVGQLRLTEDELQVKSPLVLQESSLSVSVTDFSKRTSDFALAFHFQVQFETPSSFHTEEMFSVTVDPENGARLPDLTARLTAHLPQLLQQNNEHTARDISQRKVQQAFEEAQQAVIDRSRPIVSDIREEADETAGERIAEISDWYEQRRSELDSQISEQEKEIQKWKKKRRKARKDETRRRYIKNRKEAEQELEQLKGEVQEKKRELDSEESQEIDEVIERNEVDIDVSLLGVTEVTYARGTLALKIKSSHTEQNIEVSYLPATDDFQGLDCEVCSQDLTNGVLPQLCVNGHLVGDPCATTCRSCGLSYCDACERDSTFSECEICWEPVCSDCRQTCSSCNSPICADHSEVCQACGGTECRLCGEACDTCGEFHCDTHLTHCTDCDTYHCDTHTESCDHCGSTRCQAHVRQCNECGDSVCSDHGDACVTCGDTLCDTHIEYCTPCSDELEQTGRGFCSTHVVHCSVGNEALCSEHRNMKIVGSGQVCESHRKVCSSCDIAYASNELDDGWCSACRSIGETDTEKIPKNVVEEFRSVKAGRNERYMVILGKQLLGRNKLIVFDIQSDEEAHRHSAGMLKQLIWDY
;
A
#
# COMPACT_ATOMS: atom_id res chain seq x y z
N MET A 1 -34.64 6.06 3.22
CA MET A 1 -34.25 7.40 3.72
C MET A 1 -33.62 7.16 5.07
N ASN A 2 -32.30 6.99 5.07
CA ASN A 2 -31.53 6.76 6.29
C ASN A 2 -31.16 8.14 6.85
N SER A 3 -31.89 8.58 7.87
CA SER A 3 -31.30 9.50 8.84
C SER A 3 -31.19 8.74 10.14
N GLU A 4 -30.11 7.97 10.27
CA GLU A 4 -29.52 7.73 11.59
C GLU A 4 -29.10 9.11 12.10
N VAL A 5 -30.02 9.78 12.77
CA VAL A 5 -29.66 10.92 13.62
C VAL A 5 -28.90 10.27 14.75
N ASP A 6 -27.59 10.48 14.76
CA ASP A 6 -26.72 10.04 15.85
C ASP A 6 -27.20 10.71 17.14
N THR A 7 -27.98 9.97 17.92
CA THR A 7 -28.57 10.44 19.18
C THR A 7 -27.55 10.48 20.32
N SER A 8 -26.31 10.03 20.09
CA SER A 8 -25.20 10.19 21.04
C SER A 8 -24.74 11.65 21.18
N ILE A 9 -25.11 12.52 20.24
CA ILE A 9 -24.76 13.95 20.27
C ILE A 9 -25.93 14.74 20.87
N LEU A 10 -25.68 15.33 22.05
CA LEU A 10 -26.54 16.36 22.66
C LEU A 10 -26.68 17.55 21.70
N ASN A 11 -27.77 17.57 20.93
CA ASN A 11 -28.11 18.67 20.04
C ASN A 11 -29.40 19.37 20.49
N SER A 12 -29.64 20.59 19.99
CA SER A 12 -30.78 21.41 20.40
C SER A 12 -32.14 20.76 20.10
N VAL A 13 -32.20 19.84 19.13
CA VAL A 13 -33.42 19.08 18.81
C VAL A 13 -33.73 18.05 19.89
N ASN A 14 -32.73 17.29 20.34
CA ASN A 14 -32.87 16.30 21.41
C ASN A 14 -33.21 16.98 22.75
N ILE A 15 -32.56 18.11 23.06
CA ILE A 15 -32.85 18.90 24.27
C ILE A 15 -34.30 19.41 24.26
N LYS A 16 -34.78 19.95 23.12
CA LYS A 16 -36.18 20.37 22.97
C LYS A 16 -37.15 19.21 23.18
N ARG A 17 -36.89 18.06 22.55
CA ARG A 17 -37.75 16.88 22.65
C ARG A 17 -37.83 16.39 24.10
N PHE A 18 -36.69 16.21 24.76
CA PHE A 18 -36.62 15.83 26.17
C PHE A 18 -37.43 16.80 27.05
N THR A 19 -37.16 18.10 26.93
CA THR A 19 -37.83 19.15 27.71
C THR A 19 -39.34 19.10 27.53
N LYS A 20 -39.81 18.96 26.29
CA LYS A 20 -41.23 18.83 25.99
C LYS A 20 -41.84 17.61 26.68
N THR A 21 -41.24 16.43 26.51
CA THR A 21 -41.74 15.17 27.07
C THR A 21 -41.82 15.24 28.60
N VAL A 22 -40.81 15.78 29.27
CA VAL A 22 -40.84 15.97 30.74
C VAL A 22 -41.96 16.90 31.14
N LEU A 23 -42.10 18.05 30.48
CA LEU A 23 -43.14 19.02 30.81
C LEU A 23 -44.55 18.45 30.61
N GLU A 24 -44.80 17.78 29.48
CA GLU A 24 -46.10 17.18 29.18
C GLU A 24 -46.45 16.06 30.18
N ASN A 25 -45.50 15.16 30.50
CA ASN A 25 -45.73 14.04 31.42
C ASN A 25 -46.05 14.50 32.85
N TYR A 26 -45.50 15.64 33.28
CA TYR A 26 -45.76 16.21 34.60
C TYR A 26 -46.89 17.26 34.58
N GLY A 27 -47.64 17.36 33.48
CA GLY A 27 -48.85 18.18 33.38
C GLY A 27 -48.60 19.68 33.25
N ALA A 28 -47.45 20.08 32.70
CA ALA A 28 -47.18 21.49 32.37
C ALA A 28 -48.04 21.96 31.19
N GLU A 29 -48.41 23.23 31.19
CA GLU A 29 -49.00 23.88 30.00
C GLU A 29 -47.86 24.52 29.19
N VAL A 30 -47.72 24.11 27.92
CA VAL A 30 -46.66 24.59 27.02
C VAL A 30 -47.31 25.25 25.79
N ASP A 31 -46.99 26.53 25.58
CA ASP A 31 -47.32 27.26 24.35
C ASP A 31 -46.10 27.25 23.40
N GLU A 32 -46.24 26.46 22.33
CA GLU A 32 -45.24 26.26 21.28
C GLU A 32 -45.43 27.17 20.06
N SER A 33 -46.27 28.20 20.14
CA SER A 33 -46.55 29.12 19.03
C SER A 33 -45.30 29.77 18.43
N ASN A 34 -44.20 29.85 19.19
CA ASN A 34 -42.89 30.26 18.73
C ASN A 34 -41.86 29.12 18.88
N SER A 35 -41.37 28.59 17.76
CA SER A 35 -40.41 27.48 17.75
C SER A 35 -39.05 27.81 18.40
N ALA A 36 -38.74 29.09 18.60
CA ALA A 36 -37.52 29.56 19.27
C ALA A 36 -37.73 29.86 20.77
N LYS A 37 -38.97 30.05 21.23
CA LYS A 37 -39.30 30.39 22.62
C LYS A 37 -40.61 29.72 23.05
N TRP A 38 -40.57 28.88 24.07
CA TRP A 38 -41.79 28.27 24.61
C TRP A 38 -42.23 28.99 25.88
N GLN A 39 -43.49 29.40 25.95
CA GLN A 39 -44.04 29.84 27.24
C GLN A 39 -44.55 28.62 27.99
N VAL A 40 -44.12 28.48 29.24
CA VAL A 40 -44.43 27.31 30.05
C VAL A 40 -44.97 27.74 31.40
N THR A 41 -46.09 27.15 31.78
CA THR A 41 -46.55 27.12 33.18
C THR A 41 -46.03 25.84 33.80
N PHE A 42 -45.11 25.99 34.75
CA PHE A 42 -44.39 24.88 35.34
C PHE A 42 -45.29 24.08 36.31
N PRO A 43 -45.17 22.75 36.34
CA PRO A 43 -45.85 21.93 37.33
C PRO A 43 -45.29 22.24 38.72
N ARG A 44 -46.09 22.02 39.77
CA ARG A 44 -45.79 22.46 41.14
C ARG A 44 -44.39 22.07 41.62
N GLU A 45 -43.95 20.86 41.29
CA GLU A 45 -42.63 20.33 41.66
C GLU A 45 -41.49 21.11 40.99
N LEU A 46 -41.61 21.39 39.69
CA LEU A 46 -40.63 22.16 38.94
C LEU A 46 -40.68 23.65 39.31
N ALA A 47 -41.88 24.19 39.54
CA ALA A 47 -42.08 25.57 39.96
C ALA A 47 -41.40 25.88 41.29
N ASN A 48 -41.47 24.95 42.25
CA ASN A 48 -40.76 25.06 43.54
C ASN A 48 -39.24 25.06 43.35
N ARG A 49 -38.70 24.20 42.48
CA ARG A 49 -37.25 24.11 42.21
C ARG A 49 -36.71 25.34 41.49
N LEU A 50 -37.51 25.92 40.59
CA LEU A 50 -37.15 27.08 39.79
C LEU A 50 -37.49 28.42 40.45
N ASP A 51 -38.20 28.39 41.59
CA ASP A 51 -38.73 29.57 42.30
C ASP A 51 -39.60 30.47 41.41
N ARG A 52 -40.40 29.85 40.53
CA ARG A 52 -41.31 30.55 39.61
C ARG A 52 -42.36 29.61 39.02
N GLU A 53 -43.59 30.11 38.89
CA GLU A 53 -44.71 29.36 38.29
C GLU A 53 -44.72 29.40 36.76
N ASN A 54 -44.14 30.44 36.15
CA ASN A 54 -44.14 30.64 34.71
C ASN A 54 -42.75 31.08 34.20
N GLY A 55 -42.40 30.67 32.99
CA GLY A 55 -41.13 31.03 32.35
C GLY A 55 -41.20 30.95 30.83
N THR A 56 -40.22 31.59 30.18
CA THR A 56 -40.02 31.47 28.72
C THR A 56 -38.76 30.65 28.47
N LEU A 57 -38.91 29.43 27.94
CA LEU A 57 -37.80 28.54 27.64
C LEU A 57 -37.18 28.89 26.28
N VAL A 58 -35.86 29.00 26.23
CA VAL A 58 -35.06 29.31 25.05
C VAL A 58 -34.03 28.21 24.84
N PHE A 59 -33.82 27.76 23.59
CA PHE A 59 -32.99 26.59 23.28
C PHE A 59 -31.80 26.88 22.36
N ASP A 60 -31.69 28.12 21.87
CA ASP A 60 -30.56 28.57 21.05
C ASP A 60 -30.24 30.04 21.40
N PRO A 61 -29.07 30.32 22.00
CA PRO A 61 -28.67 31.67 22.37
C PRO A 61 -27.97 32.46 21.26
N ALA A 62 -27.72 31.87 20.08
CA ALA A 62 -26.70 32.35 19.12
C ALA A 62 -26.82 33.81 18.65
N ASP A 63 -28.00 34.47 18.76
CA ASP A 63 -28.19 35.85 18.27
C ASP A 63 -29.07 36.75 19.16
N ARG A 64 -29.32 36.44 20.44
CA ARG A 64 -30.25 37.22 21.26
C ARG A 64 -29.78 37.42 22.71
N GLU A 65 -29.71 38.69 23.15
CA GLU A 65 -29.70 39.02 24.56
C GLU A 65 -30.92 38.37 25.23
N LEU A 66 -30.69 37.47 26.19
CA LEU A 66 -31.76 36.85 26.97
C LEU A 66 -32.54 37.94 27.69
N GLY A 67 -33.86 38.00 27.46
CA GLY A 67 -34.73 38.96 28.13
C GLY A 67 -34.82 38.66 29.63
N ALA A 68 -35.15 39.67 30.43
CA ALA A 68 -35.43 39.48 31.86
C ALA A 68 -36.60 38.50 32.04
N GLY A 69 -36.31 37.26 32.45
CA GLY A 69 -37.28 36.20 32.64
C GLY A 69 -37.17 35.02 31.67
N ASP A 70 -36.36 35.12 30.61
CA ASP A 70 -36.01 34.01 29.72
C ASP A 70 -35.13 32.98 30.47
N LEU A 71 -35.34 31.70 30.16
CA LEU A 71 -34.65 30.56 30.74
C LEU A 71 -33.99 29.77 29.62
N LEU A 72 -32.67 29.83 29.55
CA LEU A 72 -31.91 29.03 28.60
C LEU A 72 -31.95 27.56 29.04
N VAL A 73 -32.33 26.67 28.12
CA VAL A 73 -32.43 25.24 28.33
C VAL A 73 -31.30 24.56 27.56
N GLN A 74 -30.22 24.29 28.29
CA GLN A 74 -29.04 23.58 27.81
C GLN A 74 -28.36 22.87 28.98
N PRO A 75 -27.51 21.85 28.74
CA PRO A 75 -26.68 21.24 29.77
C PRO A 75 -25.94 22.30 30.61
N GLY A 76 -25.96 22.13 31.93
CA GLY A 76 -25.35 23.06 32.89
C GLY A 76 -26.21 24.26 33.29
N THR A 77 -27.44 24.40 32.77
CA THR A 77 -28.39 25.43 33.25
C THR A 77 -29.30 24.93 34.35
N ARG A 78 -29.69 25.81 35.28
CA ARG A 78 -30.59 25.48 36.40
C ARG A 78 -31.90 24.83 35.95
N VAL A 79 -32.46 25.25 34.81
CA VAL A 79 -33.71 24.68 34.28
C VAL A 79 -33.50 23.28 33.76
N PHE A 80 -32.41 23.04 33.03
CA PHE A 80 -32.12 21.71 32.52
C PHE A 80 -31.81 20.73 33.66
N SER A 81 -31.02 21.14 34.67
CA SER A 81 -30.80 20.33 35.87
C SER A 81 -32.10 20.03 36.62
N ALA A 82 -32.97 21.03 36.80
CA ALA A 82 -34.27 20.79 37.46
C ALA A 82 -35.19 19.84 36.68
N LEU A 83 -35.08 19.79 35.35
CA LEU A 83 -35.80 18.82 34.51
C LEU A 83 -35.22 17.41 34.67
N LEU A 84 -33.89 17.27 34.73
CA LEU A 84 -33.20 15.99 34.97
C LEU A 84 -33.56 15.42 36.35
N ASP A 85 -33.40 16.22 37.40
CA ASP A 85 -33.73 15.78 38.77
C ASP A 85 -35.21 15.40 38.95
N LEU A 86 -36.11 15.90 38.08
CA LEU A 86 -37.52 15.58 38.14
C LEU A 86 -37.78 14.17 37.61
N VAL A 87 -37.04 13.74 36.58
CA VAL A 87 -37.16 12.42 35.95
C VAL A 87 -36.29 11.36 36.60
N GLU A 88 -35.20 11.73 37.26
CA GLU A 88 -34.32 10.85 38.05
C GLU A 88 -34.97 10.48 39.40
N GLN A 89 -36.15 9.87 39.37
CA GLN A 89 -36.76 9.30 40.57
C GLN A 89 -36.43 7.81 40.68
N PRO A 90 -35.80 7.36 41.77
CA PRO A 90 -35.46 5.96 41.95
C PRO A 90 -36.71 5.09 42.07
N GLY A 91 -36.67 3.90 41.47
CA GLY A 91 -37.71 2.88 41.61
C GLY A 91 -38.81 2.94 40.54
N THR A 92 -38.54 3.51 39.37
CA THR A 92 -39.48 3.44 38.24
C THR A 92 -39.56 2.01 37.69
N VAL A 93 -40.78 1.57 37.34
CA VAL A 93 -41.01 0.30 36.66
C VAL A 93 -41.58 0.58 35.28
N GLY A 94 -40.80 0.30 34.24
CA GLY A 94 -41.20 0.44 32.84
C GLY A 94 -41.66 -0.91 32.26
N GLN A 95 -42.44 -0.85 31.19
CA GLN A 95 -42.84 -2.03 30.41
C GLN A 95 -42.57 -1.76 28.94
N LEU A 96 -41.80 -2.64 28.32
CA LEU A 96 -41.45 -2.55 26.92
C LEU A 96 -41.67 -3.87 26.22
N ARG A 97 -42.54 -3.86 25.21
CA ARG A 97 -42.67 -4.99 24.30
C ARG A 97 -41.86 -4.70 23.04
N LEU A 98 -40.95 -5.60 22.70
CA LEU A 98 -40.22 -5.60 21.45
C LEU A 98 -40.94 -6.51 20.45
N THR A 99 -41.51 -5.90 19.43
CA THR A 99 -42.17 -6.56 18.32
C THR A 99 -41.28 -6.61 17.07
N GLU A 100 -41.72 -7.40 16.10
CA GLU A 100 -41.02 -7.64 14.84
C GLU A 100 -40.98 -6.37 13.97
N ASP A 101 -42.05 -5.58 14.01
CA ASP A 101 -42.15 -4.30 13.31
C ASP A 101 -41.18 -3.26 13.87
N GLU A 102 -40.86 -3.36 15.17
CA GLU A 102 -39.92 -2.48 15.87
C GLU A 102 -38.46 -2.89 15.66
N LEU A 103 -38.21 -4.20 15.58
CA LEU A 103 -36.88 -4.76 15.46
C LEU A 103 -36.64 -5.14 14.00
N GLN A 104 -35.87 -4.31 13.27
CA GLN A 104 -35.43 -4.63 11.90
C GLN A 104 -34.97 -6.09 11.82
N VAL A 105 -35.77 -6.93 11.15
CA VAL A 105 -35.52 -8.36 11.02
C VAL A 105 -34.31 -8.56 10.12
N LYS A 106 -33.31 -9.29 10.63
CA LYS A 106 -32.07 -9.57 9.91
C LYS A 106 -32.01 -11.04 9.50
N SER A 107 -31.18 -11.34 8.50
CA SER A 107 -30.78 -12.71 8.17
C SER A 107 -29.48 -13.08 8.91
N PRO A 108 -29.19 -14.38 9.11
CA PRO A 108 -27.91 -14.83 9.66
C PRO A 108 -26.71 -14.23 8.90
N LEU A 109 -25.71 -13.75 9.64
CA LEU A 109 -24.51 -13.13 9.05
C LEU A 109 -23.76 -14.08 8.12
N VAL A 110 -23.63 -15.34 8.51
CA VAL A 110 -22.93 -16.37 7.71
C VAL A 110 -23.54 -16.55 6.31
N LEU A 111 -24.85 -16.30 6.17
CA LEU A 111 -25.52 -16.33 4.88
C LEU A 111 -25.24 -15.05 4.05
N GLN A 112 -25.05 -13.90 4.70
CA GLN A 112 -24.67 -12.65 4.04
C GLN A 112 -23.24 -12.68 3.51
N GLU A 113 -22.35 -13.41 4.18
CA GLU A 113 -20.94 -13.59 3.78
C GLU A 113 -20.75 -14.68 2.71
N SER A 114 -21.77 -15.51 2.48
CA SER A 114 -21.75 -16.56 1.46
C SER A 114 -21.96 -16.01 0.04
N SER A 115 -21.74 -16.87 -0.97
CA SER A 115 -22.07 -16.58 -2.37
C SER A 115 -23.58 -16.65 -2.67
N LEU A 116 -24.42 -16.92 -1.67
CA LEU A 116 -25.86 -17.12 -1.82
C LEU A 116 -26.60 -15.80 -1.74
N SER A 117 -27.60 -15.64 -2.61
CA SER A 117 -28.57 -14.56 -2.49
C SER A 117 -29.62 -14.93 -1.45
N VAL A 118 -29.73 -14.14 -0.38
CA VAL A 118 -30.68 -14.39 0.70
C VAL A 118 -31.67 -13.24 0.82
N SER A 119 -32.94 -13.60 0.94
CA SER A 119 -34.03 -12.67 1.22
C SER A 119 -34.90 -13.19 2.34
N VAL A 120 -35.23 -12.31 3.30
CA VAL A 120 -36.22 -12.59 4.32
C VAL A 120 -37.59 -12.55 3.65
N THR A 121 -38.35 -13.64 3.76
CA THR A 121 -39.69 -13.73 3.17
C THR A 121 -40.77 -13.44 4.18
N ASP A 122 -40.64 -13.97 5.39
CA ASP A 122 -41.60 -13.79 6.46
C ASP A 122 -40.95 -14.05 7.81
N PHE A 123 -41.53 -13.49 8.87
CA PHE A 123 -41.25 -13.92 10.24
C PHE A 123 -42.57 -14.30 10.91
N SER A 124 -42.60 -15.50 11.46
CA SER A 124 -43.76 -16.04 12.17
C SER A 124 -43.43 -16.19 13.64
N LYS A 125 -43.97 -15.31 14.48
CA LYS A 125 -43.88 -15.41 15.94
C LYS A 125 -44.45 -16.72 16.46
N ARG A 126 -43.68 -17.41 17.30
CA ARG A 126 -44.11 -18.64 18.01
C ARG A 126 -44.40 -18.38 19.48
N THR A 127 -43.48 -17.73 20.16
CA THR A 127 -43.56 -17.47 21.61
C THR A 127 -43.08 -16.05 21.93
N SER A 128 -43.06 -15.71 23.21
CA SER A 128 -42.42 -14.48 23.68
C SER A 128 -41.63 -14.76 24.93
N ASP A 129 -40.37 -14.39 24.86
CA ASP A 129 -39.46 -14.45 25.97
C ASP A 129 -39.54 -13.17 26.78
N PHE A 130 -38.83 -13.17 27.90
CA PHE A 130 -38.94 -12.14 28.91
C PHE A 130 -37.58 -11.90 29.57
N ALA A 131 -37.28 -10.63 29.83
CA ALA A 131 -36.11 -10.21 30.58
C ALA A 131 -36.44 -9.00 31.45
N LEU A 132 -35.66 -8.81 32.51
CA LEU A 132 -35.66 -7.59 33.32
C LEU A 132 -34.43 -6.76 32.93
N ALA A 133 -34.66 -5.53 32.48
CA ALA A 133 -33.61 -4.55 32.25
C ALA A 133 -33.47 -3.65 33.47
N PHE A 134 -32.35 -3.72 34.16
CA PHE A 134 -32.04 -2.86 35.29
C PHE A 134 -31.19 -1.69 34.82
N HIS A 135 -31.60 -0.47 35.18
CA HIS A 135 -30.90 0.76 34.85
C HIS A 135 -30.29 1.34 36.12
N PHE A 136 -28.97 1.40 36.15
CA PHE A 136 -28.18 1.89 37.26
C PHE A 136 -27.49 3.20 36.90
N GLN A 137 -27.46 4.09 37.87
CA GLN A 137 -26.57 5.24 37.92
C GLN A 137 -25.38 4.85 38.79
N VAL A 138 -24.17 5.05 38.28
CA VAL A 138 -22.94 4.80 39.02
C VAL A 138 -22.18 6.11 39.12
N GLN A 139 -22.04 6.61 40.33
CA GLN A 139 -21.29 7.83 40.63
C GLN A 139 -19.92 7.43 41.19
N PHE A 140 -18.88 8.00 40.58
CA PHE A 140 -17.50 7.87 41.01
C PHE A 140 -17.09 9.20 41.61
N GLU A 141 -16.82 9.21 42.91
CA GLU A 141 -16.49 10.41 43.68
C GLU A 141 -15.09 10.30 44.29
N THR A 142 -14.32 11.37 44.19
CA THR A 142 -13.24 11.65 45.13
C THR A 142 -13.52 12.97 45.84
N PRO A 143 -13.29 13.07 47.16
CA PRO A 143 -13.49 14.33 47.89
C PRO A 143 -12.69 15.52 47.34
N SER A 144 -11.58 15.26 46.62
CA SER A 144 -10.63 16.26 46.16
C SER A 144 -10.93 16.86 44.78
N SER A 145 -11.53 16.13 43.83
CA SER A 145 -11.51 16.60 42.43
C SER A 145 -12.37 15.84 41.42
N PHE A 146 -12.71 14.58 41.63
CA PHE A 146 -13.35 13.75 40.61
C PHE A 146 -14.81 13.49 40.95
N HIS A 147 -15.70 13.88 40.04
CA HIS A 147 -17.09 13.47 40.05
C HIS A 147 -17.45 13.08 38.62
N THR A 148 -17.50 11.78 38.37
CA THR A 148 -17.93 11.22 37.08
C THR A 148 -19.16 10.36 37.32
N GLU A 149 -20.13 10.46 36.44
CA GLU A 149 -21.35 9.68 36.52
C GLU A 149 -21.54 8.88 35.23
N GLU A 150 -21.86 7.60 35.38
CA GLU A 150 -22.07 6.68 34.28
C GLU A 150 -23.38 5.92 34.42
N MET A 151 -24.02 5.67 33.29
CA MET A 151 -25.30 4.97 33.21
C MET A 151 -25.11 3.55 32.69
N PHE A 152 -25.44 2.55 33.53
CA PHE A 152 -25.35 1.14 33.17
C PHE A 152 -26.72 0.53 33.03
N SER A 153 -27.02 0.00 31.85
CA SER A 153 -28.16 -0.90 31.66
C SER A 153 -27.66 -2.35 31.65
N VAL A 154 -28.39 -3.25 32.30
CA VAL A 154 -28.12 -4.69 32.31
C VAL A 154 -29.42 -5.45 32.16
N THR A 155 -29.51 -6.34 31.17
CA THR A 155 -30.67 -7.22 31.01
C THR A 155 -30.38 -8.64 31.50
N VAL A 156 -31.31 -9.21 32.26
CA VAL A 156 -31.21 -10.53 32.88
C VAL A 156 -32.49 -11.31 32.65
N ASP A 157 -32.38 -12.58 32.27
CA ASP A 157 -33.51 -13.52 32.25
C ASP A 157 -33.81 -13.97 33.69
N PRO A 158 -34.98 -13.62 34.26
CA PRO A 158 -35.31 -13.95 35.66
C PRO A 158 -35.63 -15.44 35.89
N GLU A 159 -35.79 -16.26 34.84
CA GLU A 159 -36.07 -17.69 34.98
C GLU A 159 -34.79 -18.50 35.27
N ASN A 160 -33.69 -18.18 34.60
CA ASN A 160 -32.42 -18.89 34.70
C ASN A 160 -31.27 -18.04 35.27
N GLY A 161 -31.44 -16.72 35.41
CA GLY A 161 -30.41 -15.79 35.87
C GLY A 161 -29.36 -15.45 34.82
N ALA A 162 -29.57 -15.79 33.54
CA ALA A 162 -28.61 -15.51 32.49
C ALA A 162 -28.55 -14.01 32.18
N ARG A 163 -27.34 -13.45 32.13
CA ARG A 163 -27.09 -12.10 31.60
C ARG A 163 -27.29 -12.12 30.08
N LEU A 164 -27.98 -11.12 29.55
CA LEU A 164 -28.28 -10.99 28.12
C LEU A 164 -27.58 -9.74 27.53
N PRO A 165 -26.25 -9.77 27.33
CA PRO A 165 -25.50 -8.59 26.87
C PRO A 165 -25.97 -8.10 25.49
N ASP A 166 -26.32 -9.00 24.57
CA ASP A 166 -26.77 -8.63 23.22
C ASP A 166 -28.12 -7.92 23.26
N LEU A 167 -29.05 -8.39 24.11
CA LEU A 167 -30.31 -7.72 24.36
C LEU A 167 -30.09 -6.34 24.98
N THR A 168 -29.14 -6.23 25.91
CA THR A 168 -28.75 -4.96 26.53
C THR A 168 -28.27 -3.98 25.48
N ALA A 169 -27.34 -4.39 24.61
CA ALA A 169 -26.78 -3.56 23.55
C ALA A 169 -27.86 -3.12 22.54
N ARG A 170 -28.76 -4.04 22.15
CA ARG A 170 -29.88 -3.73 21.26
C ARG A 170 -30.84 -2.71 21.89
N LEU A 171 -31.19 -2.94 23.16
CA LEU A 171 -32.09 -2.05 23.90
C LEU A 171 -31.51 -0.64 23.99
N THR A 172 -30.24 -0.49 24.39
CA THR A 172 -29.60 0.82 24.52
C THR A 172 -29.40 1.51 23.17
N ALA A 173 -29.09 0.77 22.10
CA ALA A 173 -28.92 1.32 20.76
C ALA A 173 -30.23 1.88 20.17
N HIS A 174 -31.38 1.28 20.49
CA HIS A 174 -32.67 1.62 19.89
C HIS A 174 -33.66 2.28 20.87
N LEU A 175 -33.28 2.49 22.14
CA LEU A 175 -34.15 3.02 23.19
C LEU A 175 -34.97 4.25 22.76
N PRO A 176 -34.39 5.28 22.09
CA PRO A 176 -35.15 6.48 21.70
C PRO A 176 -36.28 6.22 20.70
N GLN A 177 -36.13 5.19 19.85
CA GLN A 177 -37.16 4.79 18.88
C GLN A 177 -38.23 3.94 19.57
N LEU A 178 -37.80 3.04 20.46
CA LEU A 178 -38.66 2.14 21.23
C LEU A 178 -39.60 2.91 22.18
N LEU A 179 -39.10 3.98 22.81
CA LEU A 179 -39.89 4.83 23.71
C LEU A 179 -41.00 5.64 22.99
N GLN A 180 -40.91 5.85 21.67
CA GLN A 180 -41.93 6.61 20.93
C GLN A 180 -43.19 5.79 20.61
N GLN A 181 -43.10 4.46 20.67
CA GLN A 181 -44.18 3.59 20.18
C GLN A 181 -45.16 3.14 21.27
N ASN A 182 -44.89 3.43 22.55
CA ASN A 182 -45.77 3.15 23.70
C ASN A 182 -46.39 1.73 23.68
N ASN A 183 -45.55 0.72 23.46
CA ASN A 183 -45.96 -0.68 23.44
C ASN A 183 -45.90 -1.31 24.85
N GLU A 184 -46.63 -0.70 25.78
CA GLU A 184 -46.83 -1.25 27.12
C GLU A 184 -47.67 -2.53 27.06
N HIS A 185 -47.37 -3.46 27.96
CA HIS A 185 -48.05 -4.75 28.05
C HIS A 185 -48.28 -5.09 29.52
N THR A 186 -49.32 -5.85 29.81
CA THR A 186 -49.60 -6.28 31.19
C THR A 186 -48.39 -6.96 31.82
N ALA A 187 -47.98 -6.45 32.99
CA ALA A 187 -46.90 -7.01 33.81
C ALA A 187 -47.06 -8.52 33.96
N ARG A 188 -45.94 -9.24 33.86
CA ARG A 188 -45.94 -10.66 34.21
C ARG A 188 -45.86 -10.81 35.73
N ASP A 189 -46.56 -11.82 36.25
CA ASP A 189 -46.43 -12.20 37.66
C ASP A 189 -45.11 -12.95 37.87
N ILE A 190 -44.12 -12.25 38.41
CA ILE A 190 -42.79 -12.79 38.70
C ILE A 190 -42.61 -12.82 40.21
N SER A 191 -42.19 -13.97 40.73
CA SER A 191 -41.95 -14.08 42.17
C SER A 191 -40.86 -13.11 42.61
N GLN A 192 -41.06 -12.45 43.74
CA GLN A 192 -40.08 -11.53 44.35
C GLN A 192 -38.67 -12.15 44.47
N ARG A 193 -38.58 -13.46 44.73
CA ARG A 193 -37.31 -14.19 44.81
C ARG A 193 -36.53 -14.15 43.48
N LYS A 194 -37.21 -14.31 42.34
CA LYS A 194 -36.58 -14.28 41.01
C LYS A 194 -36.12 -12.87 40.64
N VAL A 195 -36.93 -11.85 40.96
CA VAL A 195 -36.55 -10.44 40.77
C VAL A 195 -35.31 -10.10 41.59
N GLN A 196 -35.24 -10.53 42.85
CA GLN A 196 -34.09 -10.31 43.71
C GLN A 196 -32.82 -10.98 43.16
N GLN A 197 -32.92 -12.23 42.69
CA GLN A 197 -31.78 -12.93 42.08
C GLN A 197 -31.30 -12.24 40.80
N ALA A 198 -32.23 -11.79 39.94
CA ALA A 198 -31.89 -11.05 38.73
C ALA A 198 -31.25 -9.69 39.05
N PHE A 199 -31.72 -9.01 40.10
CA PHE A 199 -31.13 -7.76 40.58
C PHE A 199 -29.70 -7.95 41.09
N GLU A 200 -29.44 -8.97 41.90
CA GLU A 200 -28.09 -9.30 42.39
C GLU A 200 -27.14 -9.60 41.23
N GLU A 201 -27.60 -10.34 40.23
CA GLU A 201 -26.82 -10.64 39.02
C GLU A 201 -26.53 -9.38 38.20
N ALA A 202 -27.52 -8.49 38.08
CA ALA A 202 -27.38 -7.22 37.39
C ALA A 202 -26.41 -6.28 38.13
N GLN A 203 -26.48 -6.22 39.46
CA GLN A 203 -25.55 -5.46 40.30
C GLN A 203 -24.12 -5.97 40.12
N GLN A 204 -23.92 -7.30 40.12
CA GLN A 204 -22.60 -7.87 39.87
C GLN A 204 -22.07 -7.53 38.48
N ALA A 205 -22.93 -7.53 37.45
CA ALA A 205 -22.54 -7.12 36.10
C ALA A 205 -22.12 -5.65 36.02
N VAL A 206 -22.78 -4.75 36.76
CA VAL A 206 -22.36 -3.35 36.88
C VAL A 206 -21.00 -3.24 37.55
N ILE A 207 -20.80 -3.94 38.66
CA ILE A 207 -19.49 -3.98 39.36
C ILE A 207 -18.39 -4.49 38.43
N ASP A 208 -18.65 -5.57 37.68
CA ASP A 208 -17.65 -6.13 36.75
C ASP A 208 -17.30 -5.13 35.64
N ARG A 209 -18.29 -4.39 35.13
CA ARG A 209 -18.10 -3.37 34.08
C ARG A 209 -17.50 -2.07 34.58
N SER A 210 -17.67 -1.72 35.84
CA SER A 210 -17.10 -0.50 36.43
C SER A 210 -15.65 -0.66 36.88
N ARG A 211 -15.17 -1.89 37.13
CA ARG A 211 -13.77 -2.17 37.54
C ARG A 211 -12.68 -1.45 36.72
N PRO A 212 -12.73 -1.41 35.37
CA PRO A 212 -11.73 -0.69 34.59
C PRO A 212 -11.72 0.80 34.92
N ILE A 213 -12.90 1.43 34.95
CA ILE A 213 -13.08 2.86 35.26
C ILE A 213 -12.56 3.16 36.67
N VAL A 214 -12.91 2.31 37.64
CA VAL A 214 -12.43 2.44 39.03
C VAL A 214 -10.92 2.32 39.12
N SER A 215 -10.32 1.41 38.34
CA SER A 215 -8.86 1.25 38.31
C SER A 215 -8.19 2.51 37.80
N ASP A 216 -8.71 3.10 36.73
CA ASP A 216 -8.16 4.31 36.11
C ASP A 216 -8.25 5.50 37.08
N ILE A 217 -9.41 5.72 37.71
CA ILE A 217 -9.61 6.79 38.69
C ILE A 217 -8.69 6.61 39.91
N ARG A 218 -8.49 5.38 40.38
CA ARG A 218 -7.59 5.09 41.50
C ARG A 218 -6.14 5.36 41.16
N GLU A 219 -5.69 5.02 39.96
CA GLU A 219 -4.32 5.28 39.53
C GLU A 219 -4.02 6.79 39.52
N GLU A 220 -4.94 7.60 39.00
CA GLU A 220 -4.82 9.06 38.98
C GLU A 220 -4.88 9.68 40.40
N ALA A 221 -5.77 9.17 41.25
CA ALA A 221 -5.89 9.60 42.64
C ALA A 221 -4.63 9.25 43.47
N ASP A 222 -4.09 8.04 43.30
CA ASP A 222 -2.88 7.57 43.96
C ASP A 222 -1.64 8.34 43.51
N GLU A 223 -1.53 8.69 42.21
CA GLU A 223 -0.46 9.54 41.70
C GLU A 223 -0.51 10.93 42.34
N THR A 224 -1.68 11.58 42.31
CA THR A 224 -1.90 12.90 42.89
C THR A 224 -1.63 12.91 44.41
N ALA A 225 -2.12 11.91 45.13
CA ALA A 225 -1.87 11.75 46.55
C ALA A 225 -0.39 11.50 46.83
N GLY A 226 0.26 10.65 46.03
CA GLY A 226 1.67 10.30 46.17
C GLY A 226 2.60 11.51 46.01
N GLU A 227 2.36 12.36 45.01
CA GLU A 227 3.09 13.62 44.85
C GLU A 227 2.92 14.53 46.08
N ARG A 228 1.68 14.69 46.55
CA ARG A 228 1.39 15.56 47.70
C ARG A 228 1.98 15.02 49.00
N ILE A 229 1.94 13.71 49.22
CA ILE A 229 2.55 13.05 50.38
C ILE A 229 4.08 13.23 50.37
N ALA A 230 4.71 13.08 49.20
CA ALA A 230 6.15 13.31 49.06
C ALA A 230 6.52 14.76 49.40
N GLU A 231 5.76 15.74 48.92
CA GLU A 231 5.96 17.15 49.28
C GLU A 231 5.83 17.42 50.78
N ILE A 232 4.83 16.82 51.43
CA ILE A 232 4.61 16.93 52.89
C ILE A 232 5.82 16.33 53.63
N SER A 233 6.21 15.10 53.29
CA SER A 233 7.32 14.43 53.95
C SER A 233 8.65 15.15 53.77
N ASP A 234 8.95 15.66 52.57
CA ASP A 234 10.14 16.47 52.31
C ASP A 234 10.18 17.73 53.18
N TRP A 235 9.02 18.42 53.32
CA TRP A 235 8.91 19.62 54.15
C TRP A 235 9.15 19.32 55.64
N TYR A 236 8.56 18.24 56.18
CA TYR A 236 8.75 17.83 57.57
C TYR A 236 10.18 17.31 57.83
N GLU A 237 10.78 16.57 56.89
CA GLU A 237 12.20 16.17 56.97
C GLU A 237 13.13 17.39 57.02
N GLN A 238 12.92 18.37 56.14
CA GLN A 238 13.69 19.61 56.17
C GLN A 238 13.58 20.28 57.55
N ARG A 239 12.38 20.36 58.12
CA ARG A 239 12.15 20.99 59.43
C ARG A 239 12.84 20.24 60.57
N ARG A 240 12.84 18.90 60.56
CA ARG A 240 13.58 18.07 61.52
C ARG A 240 15.10 18.26 61.39
N SER A 241 15.61 18.39 60.17
CA SER A 241 17.02 18.66 59.88
C SER A 241 17.48 20.03 60.40
N GLU A 242 16.62 21.06 60.30
CA GLU A 242 16.88 22.38 60.89
C GLU A 242 17.04 22.30 62.43
N LEU A 243 16.26 21.45 63.10
CA LEU A 243 16.41 21.21 64.54
C LEU A 243 17.73 20.49 64.88
N ASP A 244 18.14 19.50 64.09
CA ASP A 244 19.44 18.83 64.25
C ASP A 244 20.63 19.78 64.03
N SER A 245 20.47 20.75 63.14
CA SER A 245 21.46 21.81 62.90
C SER A 245 21.67 22.67 64.15
N GLN A 246 20.62 22.95 64.93
CA GLN A 246 20.73 23.69 66.21
C GLN A 246 21.58 22.92 67.23
N ILE A 247 21.34 21.61 67.36
CA ILE A 247 22.16 20.72 68.21
C ILE A 247 23.62 20.76 67.74
N SER A 248 23.84 20.60 66.43
CA SER A 248 25.16 20.59 65.82
C SER A 248 25.92 21.90 66.05
N GLU A 249 25.24 23.05 66.00
CA GLU A 249 25.85 24.36 66.25
C GLU A 249 26.23 24.54 67.72
N GLN A 250 25.37 24.10 68.64
CA GLN A 250 25.68 24.13 70.08
C GLN A 250 26.85 23.18 70.42
N GLU A 251 26.94 22.02 69.76
CA GLU A 251 28.09 21.12 69.87
C GLU A 251 29.38 21.78 69.36
N LYS A 252 29.34 22.55 68.27
CA LYS A 252 30.49 23.33 67.78
C LYS A 252 30.92 24.41 68.78
N GLU A 253 29.99 25.08 69.46
CA GLU A 253 30.33 26.06 70.51
C GLU A 253 31.05 25.38 71.69
N ILE A 254 30.62 24.19 72.12
CA ILE A 254 31.36 23.40 73.12
C ILE A 254 32.77 23.07 72.63
N GLN A 255 32.94 22.67 71.36
CA GLN A 255 34.25 22.39 70.78
C GLN A 255 35.14 23.64 70.72
N LYS A 256 34.58 24.81 70.42
CA LYS A 256 35.27 26.11 70.45
C LYS A 256 35.78 26.43 71.86
N TRP A 257 35.00 26.20 72.90
CA TRP A 257 35.46 26.36 74.29
C TRP A 257 36.56 25.36 74.66
N LYS A 258 36.45 24.08 74.23
CA LYS A 258 37.53 23.08 74.38
C LYS A 258 38.84 23.55 73.72
N LYS A 259 38.78 24.08 72.50
CA LYS A 259 39.94 24.65 71.78
C LYS A 259 40.52 25.88 72.49
N LYS A 260 39.69 26.83 72.91
CA LYS A 260 40.11 28.04 73.66
C LYS A 260 40.79 27.69 74.98
N ARG A 261 40.28 26.69 75.72
CA ARG A 261 40.90 26.17 76.95
C ARG A 261 42.29 25.60 76.72
N ARG A 262 42.49 24.83 75.63
CA ARG A 262 43.81 24.25 75.27
C ARG A 262 44.87 25.32 74.99
N LYS A 263 44.47 26.43 74.35
CA LYS A 263 45.38 27.54 73.96
C LYS A 263 45.65 28.56 75.09
N ALA A 264 44.93 28.51 76.20
CA ALA A 264 45.06 29.49 77.29
C ALA A 264 46.36 29.31 78.10
N ARG A 265 47.13 30.40 78.28
CA ARG A 265 48.43 30.41 78.99
C ARG A 265 48.33 30.78 80.49
N LYS A 266 47.22 31.37 80.93
CA LYS A 266 46.98 31.79 82.32
C LYS A 266 45.87 30.96 82.96
N ASP A 267 46.03 30.59 84.23
CA ASP A 267 45.10 29.73 84.96
C ASP A 267 43.71 30.37 85.17
N GLU A 268 43.67 31.68 85.41
CA GLU A 268 42.42 32.41 85.56
C GLU A 268 41.56 32.35 84.29
N THR A 269 42.16 32.57 83.12
CA THR A 269 41.49 32.44 81.81
C THR A 269 41.03 31.01 81.55
N ARG A 270 41.82 30.00 81.98
CA ARG A 270 41.48 28.58 81.85
C ARG A 270 40.25 28.21 82.69
N ARG A 271 40.14 28.72 83.93
CA ARG A 271 38.96 28.51 84.79
C ARG A 271 37.69 29.11 84.18
N ARG A 272 37.77 30.33 83.62
CA ARG A 272 36.65 30.96 82.91
C ARG A 272 36.14 30.10 81.75
N TYR A 273 37.02 29.58 80.89
CA TYR A 273 36.60 28.71 79.78
C TYR A 273 36.05 27.35 80.22
N ILE A 274 36.46 26.83 81.38
CA ILE A 274 35.84 25.62 81.97
C ILE A 274 34.40 25.91 82.38
N LYS A 275 34.15 27.06 83.02
CA LYS A 275 32.80 27.50 83.41
C LYS A 275 31.89 27.66 82.19
N ASN A 276 32.30 28.45 81.19
CA ASN A 276 31.51 28.67 79.96
C ASN A 276 31.25 27.35 79.19
N ARG A 277 32.20 26.41 79.18
CA ARG A 277 31.98 25.10 78.56
C ARG A 277 30.91 24.31 79.31
N LYS A 278 30.93 24.32 80.65
CA LYS A 278 29.95 23.60 81.47
C LYS A 278 28.55 24.19 81.29
N GLU A 279 28.44 25.51 81.20
CA GLU A 279 27.18 26.20 80.86
C GLU A 279 26.69 25.78 79.47
N ALA A 280 27.55 25.80 78.45
CA ALA A 280 27.19 25.34 77.10
C ALA A 280 26.81 23.84 77.03
N GLU A 281 27.45 22.99 77.84
CA GLU A 281 27.09 21.55 77.98
C GLU A 281 25.72 21.37 78.63
N GLN A 282 25.34 22.21 79.60
CA GLN A 282 24.00 22.19 80.20
C GLN A 282 22.93 22.69 79.23
N GLU A 283 23.22 23.77 78.50
CA GLU A 283 22.34 24.29 77.44
C GLU A 283 22.13 23.25 76.32
N LEU A 284 23.18 22.50 75.93
CA LEU A 284 23.04 21.44 74.94
C LEU A 284 22.11 20.32 75.41
N GLU A 285 22.20 19.90 76.67
CA GLU A 285 21.34 18.84 77.20
C GLU A 285 19.88 19.28 77.21
N GLN A 286 19.61 20.52 77.62
CA GLN A 286 18.28 21.10 77.56
C GLN A 286 17.78 21.18 76.11
N LEU A 287 18.60 21.69 75.19
CA LEU A 287 18.27 21.80 73.77
C LEU A 287 17.98 20.43 73.14
N LYS A 288 18.71 19.37 73.51
CA LYS A 288 18.44 17.99 73.05
C LYS A 288 17.05 17.51 73.47
N GLY A 289 16.65 17.78 74.71
CA GLY A 289 15.31 17.47 75.20
C GLY A 289 14.23 18.24 74.44
N GLU A 290 14.41 19.55 74.25
CA GLU A 290 13.46 20.40 73.52
C GLU A 290 13.34 20.02 72.05
N VAL A 291 14.45 19.71 71.38
CA VAL A 291 14.46 19.27 69.98
C VAL A 291 13.79 17.90 69.84
N GLN A 292 14.05 16.97 70.77
CA GLN A 292 13.43 15.64 70.71
C GLN A 292 11.90 15.73 70.85
N GLU A 293 11.41 16.60 71.73
CA GLU A 293 9.97 16.79 71.87
C GLU A 293 9.36 17.42 70.63
N LYS A 294 9.96 18.49 70.09
CA LYS A 294 9.52 19.10 68.83
C LYS A 294 9.52 18.13 67.65
N LYS A 295 10.49 17.22 67.59
CA LYS A 295 10.52 16.18 66.54
C LYS A 295 9.32 15.24 66.66
N ARG A 296 8.92 14.84 67.87
CA ARG A 296 7.72 14.02 68.06
C ARG A 296 6.45 14.76 67.69
N GLU A 297 6.37 16.05 67.99
CA GLU A 297 5.25 16.91 67.56
C GLU A 297 5.17 16.92 66.02
N LEU A 298 6.30 17.19 65.34
CA LEU A 298 6.38 17.17 63.88
C LEU A 298 6.02 15.80 63.28
N ASP A 299 6.45 14.68 63.88
CA ASP A 299 6.10 13.34 63.39
C ASP A 299 4.58 13.08 63.48
N SER A 300 3.94 13.57 64.54
CA SER A 300 2.49 13.45 64.73
C SER A 300 1.71 14.34 63.75
N GLU A 301 2.18 15.56 63.54
CA GLU A 301 1.56 16.49 62.57
C GLU A 301 1.71 15.96 61.14
N GLU A 302 2.89 15.47 60.75
CA GLU A 302 3.13 14.85 59.44
C GLU A 302 2.18 13.68 59.19
N SER A 303 2.03 12.78 60.16
CA SER A 303 1.15 11.62 60.03
C SER A 303 -0.31 12.05 59.81
N GLN A 304 -0.77 13.06 60.55
CA GLN A 304 -2.13 13.58 60.41
C GLN A 304 -2.35 14.22 59.03
N GLU A 305 -1.40 15.02 58.55
CA GLU A 305 -1.51 15.66 57.22
C GLU A 305 -1.49 14.61 56.09
N ILE A 306 -0.70 13.54 56.23
CA ILE A 306 -0.70 12.42 55.26
C ILE A 306 -2.04 11.68 55.28
N ASP A 307 -2.58 11.37 56.46
CA ASP A 307 -3.88 10.71 56.60
C ASP A 307 -5.00 11.56 55.95
N GLU A 308 -4.99 12.89 56.17
CA GLU A 308 -5.93 13.80 55.53
C GLU A 308 -5.82 13.82 53.99
N VAL A 309 -4.62 13.63 53.43
CA VAL A 309 -4.42 13.52 51.98
C VAL A 309 -4.95 12.19 51.46
N ILE A 310 -4.72 11.08 52.17
CA ILE A 310 -5.22 9.75 51.79
C ILE A 310 -6.75 9.76 51.78
N GLU A 311 -7.38 10.23 52.86
CA GLU A 311 -8.85 10.29 52.97
C GLU A 311 -9.48 11.14 51.85
N ARG A 312 -8.85 12.25 51.47
CA ARG A 312 -9.36 13.12 50.39
C ARG A 312 -9.25 12.53 48.99
N ASN A 313 -8.40 11.52 48.81
CA ASN A 313 -8.19 10.86 47.52
C ASN A 313 -8.74 9.43 47.50
N GLU A 314 -9.49 9.02 48.54
CA GLU A 314 -10.25 7.78 48.49
C GLU A 314 -11.32 7.87 47.40
N VAL A 315 -11.50 6.78 46.66
CA VAL A 315 -12.47 6.69 45.57
C VAL A 315 -13.73 6.00 46.10
N ASP A 316 -14.78 6.78 46.26
CA ASP A 316 -16.11 6.33 46.63
C ASP A 316 -16.92 6.01 45.37
N ILE A 317 -17.66 4.91 45.41
CA ILE A 317 -18.49 4.45 44.29
C ILE A 317 -19.89 4.22 44.83
N ASP A 318 -20.84 5.05 44.40
CA ASP A 318 -22.26 4.82 44.67
C ASP A 318 -22.93 4.17 43.47
N VAL A 319 -23.72 3.12 43.74
CA VAL A 319 -24.47 2.39 42.71
C VAL A 319 -25.94 2.46 43.07
N SER A 320 -26.67 3.29 42.34
CA SER A 320 -28.08 3.57 42.57
C SER A 320 -28.95 2.99 41.46
N LEU A 321 -29.97 2.21 41.81
CA LEU A 321 -30.95 1.70 40.84
C LEU A 321 -31.96 2.81 40.50
N LEU A 322 -31.96 3.27 39.25
CA LEU A 322 -32.93 4.24 38.77
C LEU A 322 -34.29 3.59 38.46
N GLY A 323 -34.26 2.43 37.81
CA GLY A 323 -35.49 1.76 37.41
C GLY A 323 -35.27 0.38 36.82
N VAL A 324 -36.38 -0.32 36.67
CA VAL A 324 -36.45 -1.66 36.07
C VAL A 324 -37.45 -1.62 34.92
N THR A 325 -37.03 -2.05 33.74
CA THR A 325 -37.92 -2.20 32.58
C THR A 325 -38.18 -3.67 32.33
N GLU A 326 -39.44 -4.07 32.35
CA GLU A 326 -39.89 -5.40 31.90
C GLU A 326 -39.82 -5.46 30.38
N VAL A 327 -38.96 -6.32 29.82
CA VAL A 327 -38.78 -6.46 28.37
C VAL A 327 -39.37 -7.78 27.91
N THR A 328 -40.46 -7.70 27.15
CA THR A 328 -41.03 -8.87 26.46
C THR A 328 -40.61 -8.83 24.99
N TYR A 329 -40.02 -9.89 24.48
CA TYR A 329 -39.55 -9.93 23.09
C TYR A 329 -40.01 -11.20 22.36
N ALA A 330 -40.26 -11.06 21.06
CA ALA A 330 -40.71 -12.18 20.23
C ALA A 330 -39.61 -13.23 20.04
N ARG A 331 -40.00 -14.50 20.04
CA ARG A 331 -39.21 -15.62 19.51
C ARG A 331 -40.06 -16.29 18.44
N GLY A 332 -39.47 -16.55 17.28
CA GLY A 332 -40.22 -17.06 16.15
C GLY A 332 -39.38 -17.81 15.15
N THR A 333 -40.00 -18.08 14.02
CA THR A 333 -39.36 -18.71 12.87
C THR A 333 -39.22 -17.68 11.78
N LEU A 334 -38.00 -17.54 11.29
CA LEU A 334 -37.66 -16.70 10.16
C LEU A 334 -37.63 -17.57 8.90
N ALA A 335 -38.53 -17.26 7.96
CA ALA A 335 -38.56 -17.92 6.66
C ALA A 335 -37.63 -17.17 5.71
N LEU A 336 -36.57 -17.86 5.27
CA LEU A 336 -35.56 -17.32 4.38
C LEU A 336 -35.68 -18.00 3.02
N LYS A 337 -35.66 -17.20 1.95
CA LYS A 337 -35.43 -17.73 0.60
C LYS A 337 -33.95 -17.55 0.27
N ILE A 338 -33.29 -18.69 0.03
CA ILE A 338 -31.89 -18.79 -0.32
C ILE A 338 -31.79 -19.21 -1.78
N LYS A 339 -30.94 -18.53 -2.54
CA LYS A 339 -30.76 -18.78 -3.96
C LYS A 339 -29.28 -18.84 -4.32
N SER A 340 -28.91 -19.88 -5.04
CA SER A 340 -27.64 -19.95 -5.79
C SER A 340 -27.89 -19.65 -7.27
N SER A 341 -26.83 -19.70 -8.08
CA SER A 341 -26.96 -19.61 -9.54
C SER A 341 -27.77 -20.76 -10.16
N HIS A 342 -27.86 -21.91 -9.47
CA HIS A 342 -28.44 -23.15 -10.01
C HIS A 342 -29.76 -23.56 -9.39
N THR A 343 -30.02 -23.19 -8.14
CA THR A 343 -31.22 -23.64 -7.42
C THR A 343 -31.66 -22.61 -6.38
N GLU A 344 -32.91 -22.72 -5.92
CA GLU A 344 -33.45 -21.93 -4.83
C GLU A 344 -34.15 -22.84 -3.82
N GLN A 345 -34.03 -22.49 -2.54
CA GLN A 345 -34.62 -23.23 -1.45
C GLN A 345 -35.17 -22.26 -0.40
N ASN A 346 -36.33 -22.61 0.17
CA ASN A 346 -36.84 -21.92 1.34
C ASN A 346 -36.43 -22.71 2.58
N ILE A 347 -35.86 -22.02 3.56
CA ILE A 347 -35.51 -22.60 4.85
C ILE A 347 -36.20 -21.83 5.97
N GLU A 348 -36.35 -22.51 7.09
CA GLU A 348 -36.91 -21.94 8.31
C GLU A 348 -35.86 -22.04 9.42
N VAL A 349 -35.48 -20.91 10.01
CA VAL A 349 -34.57 -20.87 11.16
C VAL A 349 -35.28 -20.30 12.37
N SER A 350 -34.92 -20.77 13.56
CA SER A 350 -35.34 -20.13 14.80
C SER A 350 -34.62 -18.79 14.91
N TYR A 351 -35.36 -17.72 15.18
CA TYR A 351 -34.81 -16.36 15.28
C TYR A 351 -35.33 -15.64 16.51
N LEU A 352 -34.41 -14.99 17.23
CA LEU A 352 -34.69 -14.09 18.33
C LEU A 352 -34.32 -12.66 17.87
N PRO A 353 -35.30 -11.88 17.35
CA PRO A 353 -35.08 -10.51 16.89
C PRO A 353 -34.38 -9.60 17.90
N ALA A 354 -34.55 -9.83 19.20
CA ALA A 354 -34.02 -8.92 20.22
C ALA A 354 -32.52 -9.10 20.47
N THR A 355 -31.96 -10.27 20.15
CA THR A 355 -30.53 -10.58 20.31
C THR A 355 -29.81 -10.81 18.97
N ASP A 356 -30.54 -10.82 17.84
CA ASP A 356 -30.04 -11.33 16.56
C ASP A 356 -29.50 -12.77 16.65
N ASP A 357 -30.06 -13.59 17.54
CA ASP A 357 -29.67 -15.00 17.67
C ASP A 357 -30.45 -15.87 16.67
N PHE A 358 -29.73 -16.76 15.98
CA PHE A 358 -30.26 -17.66 14.97
C PHE A 358 -29.88 -19.10 15.31
N GLN A 359 -30.83 -20.02 15.23
CA GLN A 359 -30.59 -21.44 15.51
C GLN A 359 -31.30 -22.33 14.49
N GLY A 360 -30.76 -23.53 14.29
CA GLY A 360 -31.33 -24.55 13.39
C GLY A 360 -30.96 -24.34 11.92
N LEU A 361 -29.89 -23.58 11.64
CA LEU A 361 -29.27 -23.52 10.33
C LEU A 361 -28.25 -24.66 10.20
N ASP A 362 -28.72 -25.90 10.25
CA ASP A 362 -27.86 -27.07 10.34
C ASP A 362 -27.45 -27.59 8.95
N CYS A 363 -26.20 -28.04 8.82
CA CYS A 363 -25.73 -28.74 7.65
C CYS A 363 -26.53 -30.05 7.46
N GLU A 364 -27.15 -30.25 6.30
CA GLU A 364 -27.93 -31.47 6.03
C GLU A 364 -27.08 -32.75 5.96
N VAL A 365 -25.74 -32.65 5.88
CA VAL A 365 -24.82 -33.79 5.85
C VAL A 365 -24.23 -34.10 7.23
N CYS A 366 -23.59 -33.11 7.88
CA CYS A 366 -22.88 -33.33 9.15
C CYS A 366 -23.67 -32.86 10.39
N SER A 367 -24.83 -32.22 10.22
CA SER A 367 -25.66 -31.66 11.29
C SER A 367 -24.99 -30.60 12.16
N GLN A 368 -23.85 -30.05 11.72
CA GLN A 368 -23.22 -28.90 12.36
C GLN A 368 -24.04 -27.64 12.09
N ASP A 369 -24.28 -26.84 13.13
CA ASP A 369 -24.90 -25.52 12.99
C ASP A 369 -23.95 -24.58 12.25
N LEU A 370 -24.38 -24.14 11.07
CA LEU A 370 -23.61 -23.32 10.14
C LEU A 370 -23.41 -21.89 10.64
N THR A 371 -24.20 -21.44 11.62
CA THR A 371 -23.99 -20.13 12.25
C THR A 371 -22.63 -20.02 12.96
N ASN A 372 -21.97 -21.14 13.26
CA ASN A 372 -20.66 -21.21 13.90
C ASN A 372 -19.48 -21.08 12.91
N GLY A 373 -19.57 -20.18 11.94
CA GLY A 373 -18.44 -19.79 11.07
C GLY A 373 -18.10 -20.75 9.92
N VAL A 374 -19.04 -21.61 9.51
CA VAL A 374 -18.89 -22.48 8.34
C VAL A 374 -19.69 -21.89 7.18
N LEU A 375 -19.07 -21.67 6.01
CA LEU A 375 -19.73 -20.99 4.90
C LEU A 375 -20.82 -21.87 4.28
N PRO A 376 -22.10 -21.46 4.30
CA PRO A 376 -23.17 -22.23 3.70
C PRO A 376 -23.06 -22.28 2.18
N GLN A 377 -23.37 -23.45 1.62
CA GLN A 377 -23.51 -23.74 0.21
C GLN A 377 -24.87 -24.39 -0.05
N LEU A 378 -25.42 -24.14 -1.23
CA LEU A 378 -26.68 -24.73 -1.65
C LEU A 378 -26.44 -25.76 -2.75
N CYS A 379 -26.58 -27.04 -2.40
CA CYS A 379 -26.49 -28.14 -3.34
C CYS A 379 -27.57 -28.03 -4.42
N VAL A 380 -27.28 -28.46 -5.66
CA VAL A 380 -28.26 -28.47 -6.79
C VAL A 380 -29.60 -29.12 -6.43
N ASN A 381 -29.59 -30.12 -5.54
CA ASN A 381 -30.82 -30.79 -5.08
C ASN A 381 -31.60 -30.01 -4.00
N GLY A 382 -31.16 -28.79 -3.66
CA GLY A 382 -31.79 -27.91 -2.67
C GLY A 382 -31.30 -28.11 -1.24
N HIS A 383 -30.31 -28.97 -0.99
CA HIS A 383 -29.78 -29.19 0.35
C HIS A 383 -28.85 -28.07 0.80
N LEU A 384 -29.07 -27.53 1.99
CA LEU A 384 -28.18 -26.56 2.62
C LEU A 384 -27.07 -27.28 3.39
N VAL A 385 -25.82 -27.02 3.03
CA VAL A 385 -24.65 -27.68 3.62
C VAL A 385 -23.52 -26.71 3.87
N GLY A 386 -22.59 -27.06 4.75
CA GLY A 386 -21.35 -26.30 4.89
C GLY A 386 -20.40 -26.56 3.72
N ASP A 387 -19.50 -25.62 3.45
CA ASP A 387 -18.45 -25.74 2.45
C ASP A 387 -17.59 -27.03 2.56
N PRO A 388 -17.31 -27.62 3.74
CA PRO A 388 -16.50 -28.84 3.82
C PRO A 388 -17.29 -30.10 3.44
N CYS A 389 -18.62 -30.00 3.39
CA CYS A 389 -19.52 -31.10 3.03
C CYS A 389 -20.04 -30.97 1.58
N ALA A 390 -19.40 -30.12 0.77
CA ALA A 390 -19.79 -29.88 -0.60
C ALA A 390 -18.59 -29.74 -1.55
N THR A 391 -18.70 -30.37 -2.70
CA THR A 391 -17.80 -30.16 -3.85
C THR A 391 -18.42 -29.13 -4.78
N THR A 392 -17.70 -28.06 -5.10
CA THR A 392 -18.19 -26.94 -5.94
C THR A 392 -17.37 -26.79 -7.22
N CYS A 393 -18.04 -26.66 -8.35
CA CYS A 393 -17.41 -26.41 -9.63
C CYS A 393 -16.79 -25.02 -9.66
N ARG A 394 -15.49 -24.95 -9.93
CA ARG A 394 -14.77 -23.69 -10.08
C ARG A 394 -15.39 -22.75 -11.13
N SER A 395 -15.80 -23.27 -12.28
CA SER A 395 -16.22 -22.44 -13.43
C SER A 395 -17.65 -21.92 -13.34
N CYS A 396 -18.59 -22.68 -12.75
CA CYS A 396 -20.00 -22.28 -12.72
C CYS A 396 -20.61 -22.16 -11.32
N GLY A 397 -19.86 -22.50 -10.26
CA GLY A 397 -20.37 -22.50 -8.88
C GLY A 397 -21.40 -23.58 -8.60
N LEU A 398 -21.51 -24.61 -9.45
CA LEU A 398 -22.41 -25.74 -9.24
C LEU A 398 -21.89 -26.61 -8.11
N SER A 399 -22.70 -26.82 -7.06
CA SER A 399 -22.30 -27.56 -5.87
C SER A 399 -23.11 -28.84 -5.68
N TYR A 400 -22.45 -29.95 -5.35
CA TYR A 400 -23.07 -31.14 -4.79
C TYR A 400 -22.59 -31.37 -3.37
N CYS A 401 -23.51 -31.70 -2.47
CA CYS A 401 -23.12 -32.17 -1.15
C CYS A 401 -22.66 -33.64 -1.21
N ASP A 402 -21.87 -34.08 -0.23
CA ASP A 402 -21.34 -35.44 -0.15
C ASP A 402 -22.43 -36.54 -0.18
N ALA A 403 -23.64 -36.21 0.30
CA ALA A 403 -24.78 -37.13 0.27
C ALA A 403 -25.43 -37.24 -1.12
N CYS A 404 -25.24 -36.25 -1.99
CA CYS A 404 -25.79 -36.20 -3.34
C CYS A 404 -24.76 -36.50 -4.42
N GLU A 405 -23.48 -36.32 -4.13
CA GLU A 405 -22.40 -36.64 -5.03
C GLU A 405 -22.38 -38.15 -5.28
N ARG A 406 -22.66 -38.53 -6.52
CA ARG A 406 -22.42 -39.89 -7.01
C ARG A 406 -21.08 -39.87 -7.73
N ASP A 407 -20.33 -40.98 -7.63
CA ASP A 407 -19.05 -41.17 -8.31
C ASP A 407 -19.12 -40.66 -9.75
N SER A 408 -18.16 -39.81 -10.15
CA SER A 408 -17.95 -39.19 -11.49
C SER A 408 -18.66 -37.86 -11.84
N THR A 409 -19.14 -37.09 -10.85
CA THR A 409 -19.75 -35.76 -11.14
C THR A 409 -18.72 -34.66 -11.39
N PHE A 410 -17.57 -34.75 -10.72
CA PHE A 410 -16.46 -33.80 -10.83
C PHE A 410 -15.16 -34.48 -11.30
N SER A 411 -14.32 -33.67 -11.93
CA SER A 411 -12.91 -33.99 -12.20
C SER A 411 -12.05 -32.80 -11.80
N GLU A 412 -10.82 -33.06 -11.37
CA GLU A 412 -9.85 -31.99 -11.09
C GLU A 412 -9.31 -31.40 -12.39
N CYS A 413 -9.17 -30.08 -12.45
CA CYS A 413 -8.47 -29.42 -13.54
C CYS A 413 -6.96 -29.68 -13.41
N GLU A 414 -6.28 -30.11 -14.48
CA GLU A 414 -4.83 -30.37 -14.45
C GLU A 414 -3.98 -29.15 -14.08
N ILE A 415 -4.50 -27.93 -14.28
CA ILE A 415 -3.77 -26.68 -14.05
C ILE A 415 -3.98 -26.13 -12.63
N CYS A 416 -5.23 -26.00 -12.16
CA CYS A 416 -5.52 -25.44 -10.83
C CYS A 416 -5.90 -26.46 -9.77
N TRP A 417 -6.15 -27.71 -10.17
CA TRP A 417 -6.48 -28.84 -9.31
C TRP A 417 -7.80 -28.68 -8.54
N GLU A 418 -8.59 -27.69 -8.93
CA GLU A 418 -9.93 -27.48 -8.39
C GLU A 418 -10.97 -28.33 -9.12
N PRO A 419 -12.07 -28.71 -8.45
CA PRO A 419 -13.14 -29.50 -9.05
C PRO A 419 -13.86 -28.76 -10.18
N VAL A 420 -14.10 -29.47 -11.28
CA VAL A 420 -14.87 -29.00 -12.44
C VAL A 420 -15.98 -30.02 -12.73
N CYS A 421 -17.22 -29.55 -12.83
CA CYS A 421 -18.34 -30.43 -13.16
C CYS A 421 -18.21 -30.93 -14.61
N SER A 422 -18.87 -32.06 -14.91
CA SER A 422 -18.86 -32.65 -16.25
C SER A 422 -19.27 -31.70 -17.39
N ASP A 423 -20.15 -30.72 -17.13
CA ASP A 423 -20.59 -29.73 -18.13
C ASP A 423 -19.56 -28.62 -18.38
N CYS A 424 -18.79 -28.23 -17.36
CA CYS A 424 -17.74 -27.21 -17.48
C CYS A 424 -16.36 -27.81 -17.79
N ARG A 425 -16.22 -29.13 -17.71
CA ARG A 425 -15.00 -29.84 -18.02
C ARG A 425 -14.78 -29.80 -19.52
N GLN A 426 -13.60 -29.36 -19.91
CA GLN A 426 -13.09 -29.48 -21.26
C GLN A 426 -11.89 -30.43 -21.28
N THR A 427 -11.55 -30.95 -22.45
CA THR A 427 -10.37 -31.80 -22.65
C THR A 427 -9.42 -31.09 -23.61
N CYS A 428 -8.17 -30.91 -23.18
CA CYS A 428 -7.13 -30.35 -24.04
C CYS A 428 -6.88 -31.28 -25.24
N SER A 429 -6.90 -30.74 -26.46
CA SER A 429 -6.73 -31.53 -27.68
C SER A 429 -5.28 -32.01 -27.85
N SER A 430 -4.31 -31.25 -27.32
CA SER A 430 -2.89 -31.63 -27.35
C SER A 430 -2.50 -32.69 -26.32
N CYS A 431 -2.87 -32.52 -25.03
CA CYS A 431 -2.42 -33.40 -23.95
C CYS A 431 -3.50 -34.37 -23.41
N ASN A 432 -4.76 -34.23 -23.84
CA ASN A 432 -5.92 -35.00 -23.37
C ASN A 432 -6.25 -34.86 -21.86
N SER A 433 -5.64 -33.90 -21.16
CA SER A 433 -5.94 -33.64 -19.75
C SER A 433 -7.26 -32.89 -19.57
N PRO A 434 -7.99 -33.14 -18.47
CA PRO A 434 -9.18 -32.38 -18.10
C PRO A 434 -8.80 -30.96 -17.64
N ILE A 435 -9.48 -29.96 -18.17
CA ILE A 435 -9.26 -28.55 -17.84
C ILE A 435 -10.58 -27.83 -17.60
N CYS A 436 -10.55 -26.77 -16.78
CA CYS A 436 -11.70 -25.89 -16.60
C CYS A 436 -11.78 -24.87 -17.75
N ALA A 437 -12.96 -24.27 -17.93
CA ALA A 437 -13.19 -23.25 -18.95
C ALA A 437 -12.26 -22.02 -18.81
N ASP A 438 -11.82 -21.70 -17.59
CA ASP A 438 -10.93 -20.55 -17.35
C ASP A 438 -9.47 -20.81 -17.76
N HIS A 439 -9.09 -22.09 -17.90
CA HIS A 439 -7.77 -22.53 -18.31
C HIS A 439 -7.75 -23.15 -19.70
N SER A 440 -8.83 -22.99 -20.44
CA SER A 440 -8.97 -23.40 -21.83
C SER A 440 -8.95 -22.19 -22.77
N GLU A 441 -8.32 -22.36 -23.91
CA GLU A 441 -8.38 -21.42 -25.03
C GLU A 441 -8.65 -22.19 -26.32
N VAL A 442 -9.13 -21.52 -27.36
CA VAL A 442 -9.36 -22.14 -28.68
C VAL A 442 -8.23 -21.75 -29.62
N CYS A 443 -7.54 -22.73 -30.19
CA CYS A 443 -6.53 -22.45 -31.21
C CYS A 443 -7.21 -21.92 -32.47
N GLN A 444 -6.83 -20.72 -32.93
CA GLN A 444 -7.42 -20.13 -34.14
C GLN A 444 -7.12 -20.91 -35.44
N ALA A 445 -6.07 -21.72 -35.45
CA ALA A 445 -5.68 -22.48 -36.65
C ALA A 445 -6.49 -23.77 -36.82
N CYS A 446 -6.68 -24.57 -35.76
CA CYS A 446 -7.40 -25.85 -35.84
C CYS A 446 -8.78 -25.85 -35.19
N GLY A 447 -9.15 -24.80 -34.43
CA GLY A 447 -10.37 -24.75 -33.64
C GLY A 447 -10.38 -25.71 -32.44
N GLY A 448 -9.26 -26.36 -32.14
CA GLY A 448 -9.10 -27.25 -31.00
C GLY A 448 -9.13 -26.47 -29.69
N THR A 449 -9.77 -27.05 -28.67
CA THR A 449 -9.68 -26.57 -27.29
C THR A 449 -8.36 -27.02 -26.71
N GLU A 450 -7.59 -26.09 -26.17
CA GLU A 450 -6.25 -26.32 -25.66
C GLU A 450 -6.13 -25.76 -24.25
N CYS A 451 -5.30 -26.38 -23.44
CA CYS A 451 -4.94 -25.80 -22.16
C CYS A 451 -3.91 -24.68 -22.37
N ARG A 452 -3.87 -23.70 -21.47
CA ARG A 452 -2.88 -22.62 -21.49
C ARG A 452 -1.42 -23.06 -21.31
N LEU A 453 -1.15 -24.36 -21.16
CA LEU A 453 0.20 -24.93 -21.12
C LEU A 453 0.62 -25.59 -22.44
N CYS A 454 -0.32 -25.80 -23.38
CA CYS A 454 -0.06 -26.43 -24.69
C CYS A 454 -0.23 -25.43 -25.85
N GLY A 455 -0.13 -24.14 -25.55
CA GLY A 455 -0.23 -23.07 -26.52
C GLY A 455 0.00 -21.71 -25.90
N GLU A 456 0.19 -20.72 -26.77
CA GLU A 456 0.42 -19.32 -26.40
C GLU A 456 -0.16 -18.39 -27.48
N ALA A 457 -0.21 -17.09 -27.18
CA ALA A 457 -0.58 -16.08 -28.16
C ALA A 457 0.55 -15.86 -29.19
N CYS A 458 0.20 -15.72 -30.46
CA CYS A 458 1.15 -15.29 -31.49
C CYS A 458 1.55 -13.84 -31.24
N ASP A 459 2.86 -13.55 -31.22
CA ASP A 459 3.38 -12.20 -30.92
C ASP A 459 2.96 -11.13 -31.96
N THR A 460 2.60 -11.56 -33.19
CA THR A 460 2.19 -10.65 -34.26
C THR A 460 0.70 -10.28 -34.23
N CYS A 461 -0.20 -11.24 -33.99
CA CYS A 461 -1.66 -10.98 -34.00
C CYS A 461 -2.33 -11.03 -32.63
N GLY A 462 -1.65 -11.55 -31.60
CA GLY A 462 -2.19 -11.73 -30.26
C GLY A 462 -3.20 -12.89 -30.11
N GLU A 463 -3.53 -13.59 -31.20
CA GLU A 463 -4.44 -14.72 -31.17
C GLU A 463 -3.78 -15.97 -30.59
N PHE A 464 -4.56 -16.81 -29.90
CA PHE A 464 -4.07 -18.03 -29.26
C PHE A 464 -3.91 -19.18 -30.27
N HIS A 465 -2.78 -19.89 -30.19
CA HIS A 465 -2.49 -21.07 -30.99
C HIS A 465 -1.88 -22.18 -30.13
N CYS A 466 -2.17 -23.44 -30.44
CA CYS A 466 -1.46 -24.56 -29.84
C CYS A 466 0.00 -24.61 -30.30
N ASP A 467 0.86 -25.28 -29.54
CA ASP A 467 2.29 -25.41 -29.80
C ASP A 467 2.61 -25.96 -31.21
N THR A 468 1.72 -26.78 -31.78
CA THR A 468 1.89 -27.34 -33.13
C THR A 468 1.66 -26.35 -34.27
N HIS A 469 0.94 -25.26 -34.02
CA HIS A 469 0.70 -24.18 -34.99
C HIS A 469 1.47 -22.90 -34.62
N LEU A 470 2.45 -23.03 -33.72
CA LEU A 470 3.39 -21.98 -33.36
C LEU A 470 4.79 -22.39 -33.79
N THR A 471 5.49 -21.42 -34.36
CA THR A 471 6.90 -21.55 -34.73
C THR A 471 7.70 -20.50 -33.98
N HIS A 472 8.79 -20.93 -33.35
CA HIS A 472 9.73 -20.05 -32.66
C HIS A 472 10.64 -19.33 -33.67
N CYS A 473 10.70 -18.01 -33.60
CA CYS A 473 11.63 -17.21 -34.39
C CYS A 473 12.90 -16.94 -33.59
N THR A 474 14.04 -17.51 -33.97
CA THR A 474 15.29 -17.34 -33.19
C THR A 474 15.87 -15.93 -33.24
N ASP A 475 15.38 -15.05 -34.13
CA ASP A 475 15.91 -13.69 -34.27
C ASP A 475 15.29 -12.72 -33.24
N CYS A 476 14.06 -12.97 -32.81
CA CYS A 476 13.38 -12.20 -31.75
C CYS A 476 13.03 -13.03 -30.50
N ASP A 477 13.27 -14.34 -30.54
CA ASP A 477 13.03 -15.28 -29.44
C ASP A 477 11.54 -15.40 -29.03
N THR A 478 10.62 -15.16 -29.96
CA THR A 478 9.17 -15.23 -29.75
C THR A 478 8.47 -16.23 -30.68
N TYR A 479 7.22 -16.60 -30.35
CA TYR A 479 6.41 -17.55 -31.11
C TYR A 479 5.43 -16.84 -32.05
N HIS A 480 5.36 -17.34 -33.28
CA HIS A 480 4.48 -16.82 -34.32
C HIS A 480 3.67 -17.96 -34.95
N CYS A 481 2.40 -17.68 -35.25
CA CYS A 481 1.58 -18.64 -35.96
C CYS A 481 2.05 -18.82 -37.41
N ASP A 482 1.72 -19.94 -38.03
CA ASP A 482 2.14 -20.28 -39.41
C ASP A 482 1.89 -19.15 -40.42
N THR A 483 0.80 -18.40 -40.27
CA THR A 483 0.46 -17.28 -41.18
C THR A 483 1.36 -16.05 -41.06
N HIS A 484 2.05 -15.88 -39.93
CA HIS A 484 2.99 -14.78 -39.66
C HIS A 484 4.45 -15.24 -39.74
N THR A 485 4.66 -16.42 -40.30
CA THR A 485 5.99 -16.96 -40.56
C THR A 485 6.26 -17.14 -42.04
N GLU A 486 7.53 -17.14 -42.40
CA GLU A 486 8.01 -17.36 -43.75
C GLU A 486 9.35 -18.11 -43.70
N SER A 487 9.59 -18.98 -44.67
CA SER A 487 10.81 -19.77 -44.77
C SER A 487 11.86 -19.06 -45.63
N CYS A 488 13.11 -19.06 -45.18
CA CYS A 488 14.23 -18.62 -45.99
C CYS A 488 14.50 -19.62 -47.14
N ASP A 489 14.58 -19.15 -48.38
CA ASP A 489 14.83 -19.98 -49.56
C ASP A 489 16.25 -20.58 -49.59
N HIS A 490 17.19 -20.01 -48.83
CA HIS A 490 18.58 -20.48 -48.77
C HIS A 490 18.83 -21.61 -47.75
N CYS A 491 18.20 -21.53 -46.56
CA CYS A 491 18.43 -22.51 -45.49
C CYS A 491 17.18 -23.28 -45.06
N GLY A 492 16.00 -22.90 -45.54
CA GLY A 492 14.72 -23.49 -45.16
C GLY A 492 14.27 -23.17 -43.74
N SER A 493 15.03 -22.40 -42.96
CA SER A 493 14.62 -22.03 -41.60
C SER A 493 13.42 -21.10 -41.67
N THR A 494 12.44 -21.36 -40.82
CA THR A 494 11.24 -20.53 -40.70
C THR A 494 11.48 -19.43 -39.68
N ARG A 495 11.17 -18.20 -40.05
CA ARG A 495 11.27 -16.99 -39.23
C ARG A 495 9.94 -16.27 -39.25
N CYS A 496 9.75 -15.29 -38.36
CA CYS A 496 8.62 -14.38 -38.52
C CYS A 496 8.81 -13.51 -39.76
N GLN A 497 7.70 -13.08 -40.37
CA GLN A 497 7.71 -12.26 -41.59
C GLN A 497 8.52 -10.96 -41.45
N ALA A 498 8.69 -10.43 -40.23
CA ALA A 498 9.50 -9.23 -39.99
C ALA A 498 11.02 -9.47 -40.16
N HIS A 499 11.48 -10.72 -40.00
CA HIS A 499 12.89 -11.12 -40.11
C HIS A 499 13.20 -11.87 -41.41
N VAL A 500 12.23 -11.95 -42.32
CA VAL A 500 12.44 -12.38 -43.71
C VAL A 500 12.29 -11.17 -44.61
N ARG A 501 13.21 -11.02 -45.56
CA ARG A 501 13.19 -9.96 -46.57
C ARG A 501 13.31 -10.58 -47.94
N GLN A 502 12.87 -9.89 -48.97
CA GLN A 502 13.08 -10.35 -50.35
C GLN A 502 14.37 -9.76 -50.90
N CYS A 503 15.16 -10.58 -51.58
CA CYS A 503 16.30 -10.10 -52.35
C CYS A 503 15.80 -9.24 -53.51
N ASN A 504 16.30 -7.99 -53.61
CA ASN A 504 15.92 -7.05 -54.66
C ASN A 504 16.35 -7.48 -56.08
N GLU A 505 17.27 -8.44 -56.23
CA GLU A 505 17.74 -8.93 -57.53
C GLU A 505 17.00 -10.19 -58.02
N CYS A 506 16.80 -11.21 -57.17
CA CYS A 506 16.11 -12.47 -57.56
C CYS A 506 14.69 -12.63 -57.02
N GLY A 507 14.31 -11.88 -55.98
CA GLY A 507 13.03 -12.02 -55.29
C GLY A 507 12.98 -13.12 -54.23
N ASP A 508 14.07 -13.87 -54.03
CA ASP A 508 14.13 -14.94 -53.03
C ASP A 508 14.00 -14.39 -51.60
N SER A 509 13.27 -15.11 -50.75
CA SER A 509 13.07 -14.77 -49.35
C SER A 509 14.30 -15.17 -48.53
N VAL A 510 14.95 -14.19 -47.92
CA VAL A 510 16.21 -14.33 -47.17
C VAL A 510 16.02 -13.94 -45.71
N CYS A 511 16.55 -14.76 -44.80
CA CYS A 511 16.64 -14.40 -43.38
C CYS A 511 17.83 -13.46 -43.12
N SER A 512 17.95 -12.95 -41.89
CA SER A 512 19.06 -12.08 -41.47
C SER A 512 20.46 -12.66 -41.69
N ASP A 513 20.59 -13.98 -41.71
CA ASP A 513 21.89 -14.66 -41.86
C ASP A 513 22.29 -14.85 -43.33
N HIS A 514 21.33 -14.80 -44.26
CA HIS A 514 21.55 -15.04 -45.70
C HIS A 514 21.21 -13.81 -46.55
N GLY A 515 21.01 -12.67 -45.90
CA GLY A 515 20.55 -11.43 -46.52
C GLY A 515 21.19 -10.21 -45.85
N ASP A 516 21.74 -9.31 -46.66
CA ASP A 516 22.41 -8.10 -46.18
C ASP A 516 22.11 -6.92 -47.12
N ALA A 517 22.30 -5.70 -46.63
CA ALA A 517 21.89 -4.48 -47.31
C ALA A 517 23.05 -3.83 -48.08
N CYS A 518 22.79 -3.39 -49.31
CA CYS A 518 23.76 -2.58 -50.05
C CYS A 518 23.96 -1.24 -49.37
N VAL A 519 25.21 -0.89 -49.04
CA VAL A 519 25.56 0.36 -48.33
C VAL A 519 25.17 1.62 -49.13
N THR A 520 25.07 1.54 -50.45
CA THR A 520 24.81 2.69 -51.32
C THR A 520 23.31 2.97 -51.51
N CYS A 521 22.49 1.94 -51.71
CA CYS A 521 21.06 2.08 -52.01
C CYS A 521 20.11 1.53 -50.93
N GLY A 522 20.61 0.71 -50.01
CA GLY A 522 19.80 0.06 -48.99
C GLY A 522 19.04 -1.18 -49.46
N ASP A 523 19.20 -1.59 -50.73
CA ASP A 523 18.56 -2.80 -51.26
C ASP A 523 19.04 -4.04 -50.50
N THR A 524 18.11 -4.94 -50.16
CA THR A 524 18.43 -6.22 -49.51
C THR A 524 18.83 -7.23 -50.57
N LEU A 525 19.93 -7.93 -50.34
CA LEU A 525 20.54 -8.85 -51.29
C LEU A 525 20.84 -10.15 -50.58
N CYS A 526 20.59 -11.28 -51.24
CA CYS A 526 21.05 -12.56 -50.74
C CYS A 526 22.57 -12.70 -50.88
N ASP A 527 23.15 -13.69 -50.20
CA ASP A 527 24.59 -13.98 -50.20
C ASP A 527 25.22 -14.13 -51.59
N THR A 528 24.42 -14.51 -52.61
CA THR A 528 24.88 -14.67 -53.99
C THR A 528 24.88 -13.36 -54.79
N HIS A 529 24.11 -12.36 -54.38
CA HIS A 529 23.94 -11.08 -55.07
C HIS A 529 24.61 -9.90 -54.34
N ILE A 530 25.15 -10.13 -53.14
CA ILE A 530 25.95 -9.16 -52.42
C ILE A 530 27.43 -9.46 -52.57
N GLU A 531 28.20 -8.44 -52.92
CA GLU A 531 29.67 -8.50 -52.95
C GLU A 531 30.25 -7.58 -51.88
N TYR A 532 31.26 -8.06 -51.17
CA TYR A 532 31.94 -7.29 -50.14
C TYR A 532 33.27 -6.73 -50.64
N CYS A 533 33.58 -5.50 -50.25
CA CYS A 533 34.87 -4.89 -50.57
C CYS A 533 36.04 -5.70 -49.99
N THR A 534 36.88 -6.28 -50.84
CA THR A 534 37.94 -7.22 -50.42
C THR A 534 38.89 -6.62 -49.37
N PRO A 535 39.42 -5.39 -49.52
CA PRO A 535 40.24 -4.78 -48.48
C PRO A 535 39.51 -4.55 -47.14
N CYS A 536 38.21 -4.25 -47.15
CA CYS A 536 37.44 -4.04 -45.91
C CYS A 536 37.21 -5.35 -45.16
N SER A 537 37.09 -6.47 -45.89
CA SER A 537 36.89 -7.79 -45.27
C SER A 537 38.16 -8.36 -44.63
N ASP A 538 39.35 -7.90 -45.07
CA ASP A 538 40.64 -8.33 -44.53
C ASP A 538 41.07 -7.52 -43.29
N GLU A 539 40.56 -6.29 -43.13
CA GLU A 539 40.67 -5.51 -41.90
C GLU A 539 39.70 -6.12 -40.87
N LEU A 540 40.19 -6.50 -39.69
CA LEU A 540 39.47 -7.27 -38.64
C LEU A 540 38.18 -6.63 -38.06
N GLU A 541 37.61 -5.60 -38.70
CA GLU A 541 36.30 -5.04 -38.41
C GLU A 541 35.24 -5.78 -39.25
N GLN A 542 34.50 -6.68 -38.61
CA GLN A 542 33.50 -7.59 -39.19
C GLN A 542 32.24 -6.89 -39.73
N THR A 543 32.38 -5.76 -40.43
CA THR A 543 31.30 -5.14 -41.20
C THR A 543 31.83 -4.84 -42.60
N GLY A 544 31.98 -5.89 -43.39
CA GLY A 544 32.24 -5.74 -44.82
C GLY A 544 31.17 -4.84 -45.42
N ARG A 545 31.55 -3.77 -46.12
CA ARG A 545 30.59 -2.94 -46.85
C ARG A 545 30.07 -3.78 -48.01
N GLY A 546 28.83 -4.25 -47.93
CA GLY A 546 28.16 -5.01 -48.97
C GLY A 546 27.66 -4.11 -50.11
N PHE A 547 27.80 -4.56 -51.35
CA PHE A 547 27.42 -3.83 -52.54
C PHE A 547 26.61 -4.73 -53.49
N CYS A 548 25.53 -4.19 -54.07
CA CYS A 548 24.86 -4.83 -55.20
C CYS A 548 25.74 -4.81 -56.46
N SER A 549 25.35 -5.62 -57.44
CA SER A 549 26.00 -5.73 -58.75
C SER A 549 26.17 -4.39 -59.48
N THR A 550 25.31 -3.39 -59.22
CA THR A 550 25.39 -2.06 -59.86
C THR A 550 26.30 -1.06 -59.15
N HIS A 551 26.53 -1.25 -57.85
CA HIS A 551 27.29 -0.32 -57.00
C HIS A 551 28.69 -0.84 -56.66
N VAL A 552 28.93 -2.14 -56.82
CA VAL A 552 30.27 -2.71 -56.73
C VAL A 552 31.14 -2.19 -57.89
N VAL A 553 32.39 -1.87 -57.59
CA VAL A 553 33.38 -1.50 -58.61
C VAL A 553 34.55 -2.43 -58.48
N HIS A 554 34.91 -3.09 -59.58
CA HIS A 554 36.04 -4.02 -59.59
C HIS A 554 37.35 -3.33 -59.99
N CYS A 555 38.44 -3.75 -59.36
CA CYS A 555 39.79 -3.35 -59.74
C CYS A 555 40.08 -3.75 -61.19
N SER A 556 40.54 -2.82 -62.04
CA SER A 556 40.83 -3.11 -63.45
C SER A 556 42.03 -4.03 -63.68
N VAL A 557 42.82 -4.32 -62.64
CA VAL A 557 44.00 -5.20 -62.71
C VAL A 557 43.69 -6.59 -62.15
N GLY A 558 43.11 -6.67 -60.94
CA GLY A 558 42.90 -7.93 -60.21
C GLY A 558 41.44 -8.35 -60.06
N ASN A 559 40.49 -7.55 -60.56
CA ASN A 559 39.04 -7.76 -60.45
C ASN A 559 38.51 -7.85 -59.00
N GLU A 560 39.25 -7.35 -58.00
CA GLU A 560 38.76 -7.30 -56.62
C GLU A 560 37.62 -6.29 -56.47
N ALA A 561 36.59 -6.60 -55.69
CA ALA A 561 35.49 -5.69 -55.37
C ALA A 561 35.98 -4.56 -54.45
N LEU A 562 35.69 -3.30 -54.82
CA LEU A 562 36.18 -2.11 -54.13
C LEU A 562 35.04 -1.18 -53.73
N CYS A 563 35.10 -0.69 -52.50
CA CYS A 563 34.27 0.41 -52.04
C CYS A 563 34.77 1.77 -52.57
N SER A 564 34.01 2.83 -52.32
CA SER A 564 34.37 4.19 -52.72
C SER A 564 35.68 4.70 -52.13
N GLU A 565 36.09 4.22 -50.95
CA GLU A 565 37.34 4.61 -50.29
C GLU A 565 38.55 3.85 -50.86
N HIS A 566 38.36 2.62 -51.31
CA HIS A 566 39.42 1.75 -51.84
C HIS A 566 39.61 1.84 -53.37
N ARG A 567 38.82 2.67 -54.06
CA ARG A 567 38.99 2.98 -55.49
C ARG A 567 39.59 4.39 -55.65
N ASN A 568 40.89 4.51 -55.88
CA ASN A 568 41.54 5.82 -56.03
C ASN A 568 41.53 6.30 -57.49
N MET A 569 41.08 7.55 -57.72
CA MET A 569 40.87 8.13 -59.06
C MET A 569 42.12 8.74 -59.72
N LYS A 570 43.30 8.76 -59.07
CA LYS A 570 44.48 9.50 -59.56
C LYS A 570 45.67 8.61 -59.96
N ILE A 571 45.42 7.56 -60.73
CA ILE A 571 46.48 6.69 -61.27
C ILE A 571 46.44 6.72 -62.80
N VAL A 572 47.60 6.65 -63.46
CA VAL A 572 47.67 6.55 -64.92
C VAL A 572 47.45 5.10 -65.34
N GLY A 573 46.45 4.90 -66.21
CA GLY A 573 45.98 3.60 -66.69
C GLY A 573 44.46 3.62 -66.89
N SER A 574 43.90 2.60 -67.53
CA SER A 574 42.44 2.48 -67.66
C SER A 574 41.81 1.86 -66.41
N GLY A 575 40.79 2.52 -65.84
CA GLY A 575 39.93 1.98 -64.78
C GLY A 575 40.32 2.37 -63.34
N GLN A 576 39.58 1.82 -62.38
CA GLN A 576 39.83 2.00 -60.95
C GLN A 576 40.75 0.88 -60.46
N VAL A 577 41.77 1.21 -59.65
CA VAL A 577 42.78 0.24 -59.21
C VAL A 577 42.89 0.26 -57.70
N CYS A 578 42.97 -0.91 -57.07
CA CYS A 578 43.18 -1.05 -55.63
C CYS A 578 44.63 -0.72 -55.23
N GLU A 579 44.88 -0.55 -53.92
CA GLU A 579 46.20 -0.17 -53.43
C GLU A 579 47.30 -1.21 -53.74
N SER A 580 46.99 -2.51 -53.62
CA SER A 580 47.95 -3.59 -53.90
C SER A 580 48.41 -3.63 -55.37
N HIS A 581 47.55 -3.17 -56.28
CA HIS A 581 47.83 -3.12 -57.72
C HIS A 581 48.37 -1.76 -58.18
N ARG A 582 48.71 -0.88 -57.25
CA ARG A 582 49.41 0.39 -57.50
C ARG A 582 50.91 0.23 -57.34
N LYS A 583 51.67 0.68 -58.34
CA LYS A 583 53.15 0.73 -58.26
C LYS A 583 53.65 2.09 -58.74
N VAL A 584 54.80 2.54 -58.24
CA VAL A 584 55.47 3.74 -58.73
C VAL A 584 56.52 3.37 -59.77
N CYS A 585 56.66 4.19 -60.80
CA CYS A 585 57.76 4.00 -61.75
C CYS A 585 59.09 4.30 -61.06
N SER A 586 60.06 3.38 -61.15
CA SER A 586 61.39 3.44 -60.51
C SER A 586 62.27 4.65 -60.91
N SER A 587 61.77 5.54 -61.75
CA SER A 587 62.53 6.68 -62.25
C SER A 587 61.78 7.99 -62.24
N CYS A 588 60.50 8.00 -62.60
CA CYS A 588 59.70 9.22 -62.47
C CYS A 588 58.92 9.27 -61.15
N ASP A 589 58.89 8.21 -60.35
CA ASP A 589 58.15 8.14 -59.08
C ASP A 589 56.63 8.42 -59.17
N ILE A 590 56.08 8.56 -60.38
CA ILE A 590 54.63 8.61 -60.60
C ILE A 590 54.01 7.23 -60.39
N ALA A 591 52.83 7.22 -59.77
CA ALA A 591 52.02 6.03 -59.59
C ALA A 591 51.29 5.64 -60.87
N TYR A 592 51.41 4.36 -61.22
CA TYR A 592 50.76 3.69 -62.33
C TYR A 592 50.00 2.46 -61.83
N ALA A 593 49.03 2.01 -62.62
CA ALA A 593 48.53 0.66 -62.49
C ALA A 593 49.70 -0.30 -62.73
N SER A 594 49.82 -1.35 -61.92
CA SER A 594 50.99 -2.24 -61.94
C SER A 594 51.24 -2.90 -63.31
N ASN A 595 50.21 -3.07 -64.13
CA ASN A 595 50.28 -3.57 -65.51
C ASN A 595 50.74 -2.52 -66.54
N GLU A 596 50.73 -1.23 -66.20
CA GLU A 596 51.23 -0.13 -67.03
C GLU A 596 52.75 0.13 -66.85
N LEU A 597 53.39 -0.63 -65.96
CA LEU A 597 54.83 -0.62 -65.75
C LEU A 597 55.45 -1.90 -66.32
N ASP A 598 56.44 -1.73 -67.20
CA ASP A 598 57.27 -2.84 -67.66
C ASP A 598 58.62 -2.78 -66.95
N ASP A 599 58.93 -3.84 -66.20
CA ASP A 599 60.11 -3.96 -65.34
C ASP A 599 60.32 -2.77 -64.35
N GLY A 600 59.19 -2.19 -63.89
CA GLY A 600 59.17 -1.01 -63.01
C GLY A 600 59.31 0.34 -63.73
N TRP A 601 59.32 0.36 -65.06
CA TRP A 601 59.44 1.58 -65.87
C TRP A 601 58.15 1.90 -66.61
N CYS A 602 57.70 3.15 -66.53
CA CYS A 602 56.59 3.61 -67.36
C CYS A 602 57.05 3.82 -68.81
N SER A 603 56.10 3.77 -69.75
CA SER A 603 56.33 3.98 -71.18
C SER A 603 57.07 5.29 -71.50
N ALA A 604 56.77 6.39 -70.80
CA ALA A 604 57.46 7.67 -70.96
C ALA A 604 58.94 7.60 -70.53
N CYS A 605 59.26 6.89 -69.45
CA CYS A 605 60.64 6.72 -68.99
C CYS A 605 61.45 5.77 -69.88
N ARG A 606 60.79 4.81 -70.54
CA ARG A 606 61.45 3.88 -71.47
C ARG A 606 61.77 4.53 -72.81
N SER A 607 60.87 5.37 -73.30
CA SER A 607 60.98 6.08 -74.60
C SER A 607 61.79 7.39 -74.54
N ILE A 608 62.64 7.59 -73.52
CA ILE A 608 63.43 8.82 -73.42
C ILE A 608 64.30 9.02 -74.68
N GLY A 609 64.44 10.24 -75.19
CA GLY A 609 65.21 10.47 -76.43
C GLY A 609 64.55 10.00 -77.72
N GLU A 610 63.35 9.40 -77.67
CA GLU A 610 62.52 9.15 -78.85
C GLU A 610 61.58 10.33 -79.15
N THR A 611 61.43 11.28 -78.21
CA THR A 611 60.65 12.51 -78.43
C THR A 611 61.52 13.63 -78.99
N ASP A 612 61.03 14.27 -80.06
CA ASP A 612 61.71 15.41 -80.69
C ASP A 612 61.92 16.57 -79.71
N THR A 613 63.11 17.18 -79.76
CA THR A 613 63.51 18.27 -78.87
C THR A 613 62.61 19.50 -78.99
N GLU A 614 61.99 19.72 -80.15
CA GLU A 614 61.06 20.84 -80.40
C GLU A 614 59.77 20.76 -79.57
N LYS A 615 59.41 19.54 -79.11
CA LYS A 615 58.23 19.30 -78.27
C LYS A 615 58.52 19.45 -76.78
N ILE A 616 59.79 19.69 -76.40
CA ILE A 616 60.20 19.91 -75.01
C ILE A 616 60.03 21.40 -74.69
N PRO A 617 59.46 21.76 -73.53
CA PRO A 617 59.33 23.16 -73.11
C PRO A 617 60.66 23.91 -73.19
N LYS A 618 60.69 25.05 -73.90
CA LYS A 618 61.93 25.78 -74.23
C LYS A 618 62.73 26.19 -72.98
N ASN A 619 62.02 26.58 -71.92
CA ASN A 619 62.59 26.90 -70.61
C ASN A 619 63.39 25.75 -70.00
N VAL A 620 63.03 24.49 -70.31
CA VAL A 620 63.77 23.31 -69.85
C VAL A 620 64.96 23.02 -70.78
N VAL A 621 64.79 23.16 -72.10
CA VAL A 621 65.87 22.90 -73.07
C VAL A 621 67.09 23.80 -72.82
N GLU A 622 66.86 25.08 -72.54
CA GLU A 622 67.92 26.09 -72.34
C GLU A 622 68.72 25.89 -71.04
N GLU A 623 68.19 25.14 -70.06
CA GLU A 623 68.81 24.92 -68.75
C GLU A 623 69.91 23.84 -68.78
N PHE A 624 69.92 22.97 -69.80
CA PHE A 624 70.79 21.80 -69.85
C PHE A 624 71.67 21.76 -71.11
N ARG A 625 72.84 21.10 -71.01
CA ARG A 625 73.74 20.93 -72.16
C ARG A 625 73.08 20.12 -73.29
N SER A 626 72.30 19.13 -72.90
CA SER A 626 71.49 18.31 -73.81
C SER A 626 70.30 17.75 -73.05
N VAL A 627 69.13 17.73 -73.68
CA VAL A 627 67.93 17.10 -73.14
C VAL A 627 67.51 15.92 -74.02
N LYS A 628 66.97 14.88 -73.38
CA LYS A 628 66.26 13.78 -74.04
C LYS A 628 64.91 13.61 -73.35
N ALA A 629 63.83 13.46 -74.09
CA ALA A 629 62.51 13.28 -73.50
C ALA A 629 61.82 12.03 -74.05
N GLY A 630 61.01 11.40 -73.21
CA GLY A 630 60.08 10.35 -73.57
C GLY A 630 58.70 10.74 -73.07
N ARG A 631 57.66 10.26 -73.74
CA ARG A 631 56.29 10.73 -73.51
C ARG A 631 55.31 9.57 -73.52
N ASN A 632 54.34 9.62 -72.64
CA ASN A 632 53.12 8.81 -72.73
C ASN A 632 51.89 9.72 -72.84
N GLU A 633 50.70 9.15 -72.66
CA GLU A 633 49.45 9.88 -72.87
C GLU A 633 49.23 11.02 -71.86
N ARG A 634 49.85 10.94 -70.67
CA ARG A 634 49.64 11.90 -69.57
C ARG A 634 50.89 12.69 -69.19
N TYR A 635 52.06 12.05 -69.17
CA TYR A 635 53.31 12.64 -68.72
C TYR A 635 54.40 12.62 -69.80
N MET A 636 55.17 13.71 -69.85
CA MET A 636 56.43 13.78 -70.57
C MET A 636 57.57 13.76 -69.55
N VAL A 637 58.48 12.81 -69.68
CA VAL A 637 59.64 12.65 -68.81
C VAL A 637 60.89 13.12 -69.55
N ILE A 638 61.52 14.16 -69.03
CA ILE A 638 62.65 14.86 -69.64
C ILE A 638 63.89 14.61 -68.79
N LEU A 639 64.94 14.06 -69.41
CA LEU A 639 66.27 13.89 -68.81
C LEU A 639 67.20 15.00 -69.32
N GLY A 640 67.54 15.94 -68.43
CA GLY A 640 68.51 17.00 -68.67
C GLY A 640 69.91 16.63 -68.21
N LYS A 641 70.91 16.70 -69.12
CA LYS A 641 72.33 16.47 -68.78
C LYS A 641 73.05 17.78 -68.47
N GLN A 642 73.69 17.86 -67.31
CA GLN A 642 74.46 19.03 -66.88
C GLN A 642 75.95 18.87 -67.18
N LEU A 643 76.65 20.00 -67.38
CA LEU A 643 78.10 20.03 -67.63
C LEU A 643 78.90 19.80 -66.35
N LEU A 644 78.41 20.33 -65.22
CA LEU A 644 78.96 20.19 -63.88
C LEU A 644 77.78 20.00 -62.90
N GLY A 645 77.56 18.78 -62.41
CA GLY A 645 76.41 18.44 -61.55
C GLY A 645 75.80 17.07 -61.89
N ARG A 646 74.82 16.62 -61.08
CA ARG A 646 74.04 15.40 -61.40
C ARG A 646 72.96 15.73 -62.43
N ASN A 647 72.74 14.83 -63.39
CA ASN A 647 71.65 14.95 -64.35
C ASN A 647 70.30 15.07 -63.63
N LYS A 648 69.34 15.78 -64.24
CA LYS A 648 68.01 15.99 -63.68
C LYS A 648 66.96 15.26 -64.50
N LEU A 649 65.99 14.67 -63.82
CA LEU A 649 64.80 14.10 -64.44
C LEU A 649 63.61 14.98 -64.04
N ILE A 650 62.90 15.46 -65.04
CA ILE A 650 61.78 16.39 -64.91
C ILE A 650 60.57 15.72 -65.52
N VAL A 651 59.45 15.73 -64.82
CA VAL A 651 58.22 15.10 -65.28
C VAL A 651 57.18 16.18 -65.42
N PHE A 652 56.63 16.24 -66.61
CA PHE A 652 55.75 17.31 -67.06
C PHE A 652 54.38 16.70 -67.32
N ASP A 653 53.33 17.21 -66.68
CA ASP A 653 51.96 16.80 -66.99
C ASP A 653 51.54 17.50 -68.27
N ILE A 654 51.21 16.70 -69.28
CA ILE A 654 50.94 17.21 -70.62
C ILE A 654 49.56 17.83 -70.72
N GLN A 655 48.63 17.45 -69.83
CA GLN A 655 47.27 18.01 -69.85
C GLN A 655 47.21 19.37 -69.17
N SER A 656 47.91 19.54 -68.05
CA SER A 656 47.97 20.83 -67.34
C SER A 656 49.08 21.75 -67.84
N ASP A 657 49.99 21.26 -68.68
CA ASP A 657 51.18 21.99 -69.17
C ASP A 657 52.05 22.53 -68.03
N GLU A 658 52.13 21.77 -66.93
CA GLU A 658 52.87 22.12 -65.72
C GLU A 658 53.92 21.05 -65.36
N GLU A 659 55.00 21.49 -64.71
CA GLU A 659 55.98 20.59 -64.13
C GLU A 659 55.39 19.88 -62.91
N ALA A 660 55.16 18.58 -63.02
CA ALA A 660 54.59 17.79 -61.94
C ALA A 660 55.61 17.57 -60.81
N HIS A 661 56.89 17.31 -61.14
CA HIS A 661 57.98 17.12 -60.18
C HIS A 661 59.35 17.06 -60.89
N ARG A 662 60.41 17.37 -60.14
CA ARG A 662 61.81 17.36 -60.59
C ARG A 662 62.73 16.80 -59.51
N HIS A 663 63.58 15.85 -59.89
CA HIS A 663 64.57 15.24 -58.99
C HIS A 663 65.89 14.93 -59.69
N SER A 664 66.91 14.58 -58.89
CA SER A 664 68.23 14.24 -59.43
C SER A 664 68.24 12.80 -59.93
N ALA A 665 68.64 12.58 -61.18
CA ALA A 665 68.80 11.24 -61.72
C ALA A 665 69.93 10.52 -60.95
N GLY A 666 69.56 9.43 -60.26
CA GLY A 666 70.47 8.63 -59.44
C GLY A 666 71.55 7.90 -60.25
N MET A 667 72.59 7.41 -59.55
CA MET A 667 73.81 6.80 -60.10
C MET A 667 73.59 5.44 -60.82
N LEU A 668 72.34 4.97 -60.90
CA LEU A 668 71.95 3.61 -61.33
C LEU A 668 71.47 3.53 -62.79
N LYS A 669 71.88 4.48 -63.64
CA LYS A 669 71.62 4.42 -65.09
C LYS A 669 72.81 4.93 -65.91
N GLN A 670 73.88 4.14 -65.90
CA GLN A 670 74.95 4.20 -66.90
C GLN A 670 75.00 2.95 -67.79
N LEU A 671 74.01 2.04 -67.69
CA LEU A 671 74.02 0.72 -68.36
C LEU A 671 72.87 0.45 -69.33
N ILE A 672 71.98 1.41 -69.62
CA ILE A 672 70.83 1.18 -70.53
C ILE A 672 70.81 2.14 -71.74
N TRP A 673 71.81 3.03 -71.88
CA TRP A 673 71.79 4.09 -72.91
C TRP A 673 73.10 4.19 -73.71
N ASP A 674 73.77 3.06 -73.92
CA ASP A 674 74.74 2.87 -75.00
C ASP A 674 74.14 1.87 -76.00
N TYR A 675 73.10 2.32 -76.70
CA TYR A 675 72.75 1.96 -78.08
C TYR A 675 72.03 3.15 -78.72
#